data_AF-Q0W536-F1
#
_entry.id   AF-Q0W536-F1
#
_cell.length_a   1.000
_cell.length_b   1.000
_cell.length_c   1.000
_cell.angle_alpha   90.00
_cell.angle_beta   90.00
_cell.angle_gamma   90.00
#
_symmetry.space_group_name_H-M   'P 1'
#
loop_
_entity.id
_entity.type
_entity.pdbx_description
1 polymer ?
#
loop_
_entity_poly.entity_id
_entity_poly.type
_entity_poly.pdbx_seq_one_letter_code
_entity_poly.pdbx_strand_id
1 'polypeptide(L)'
;MERAKTFEATVVLSIILLGAMLVTMVAAGGTEDAGNWSTSSINATPYMYTGHDDTLYLFNDYSVKAIDRYGKAEWSYNVPEPWTAIGVWSRKPEITEGNGLATTHEAGAVFADDEEMLYLYLQRDADIRGMIGSHEKVVALRNGREVWDMELNGSSFRGDFDDAWIQEHGDCLYIFHSYSLDVVGKNGEPRFRIDDVSDPPAIGPDGEIYLVKAVASASLSTFYPGGSFRGPSGTVEAYYPNGSLWWRSTIEDNVTRQAISRAVVPDGGTLPLCRDNVLYLPVRDGLVAMDTGGEVKWKVRFDENVTMLQSMPFGPDGIAYMQSDNLYVRPVKTSTHVYAISKDGKSTNASQNHPITDLAGASDGIAYYAEKIAMDSHRPGLESLMEVRIVASDLRTGQDIWSLEVPAARLNVVVADEQNVFQIFEYPGYAYASLAYNEQYPDLATNPKVIFDVQGKSLVSFIQGRNVSYVSYYCYNYEYPIAVAESDSSGRQFTSLSTGYEPPESHPALFNRSRFCYASGIAALDRNGTILWNRPLDSRVAGIAIGNSTIYYGTNGGGLTAISDRIALGLTVTAALYLFFRFFLVGAVFRARNRLDNNENRQSVLRLVRDKPGSTMYDVARDLNMNLGTLRYHLLVLCINHKVREHRDGKYVRYFPGTQTFTPEELEVMSLLRREPVRRLMSVLCEKPGISNAEIARALGISESAVSSYMRDLSAKGFVDREMTPSGRTTYVIRKERLQQVEHSLEIGG
;
A
#
# COMPACT_ATOMS: atom_id res chain seq x y z
N MET A 1 44.57 -9.97 -28.19
CA MET A 1 43.34 -10.15 -28.99
C MET A 1 42.30 -11.00 -28.25
N GLU A 2 42.69 -12.03 -27.48
CA GLU A 2 41.76 -12.86 -26.70
C GLU A 2 40.89 -12.12 -25.68
N ARG A 3 41.46 -11.19 -24.89
CA ARG A 3 40.68 -10.47 -23.85
C ARG A 3 39.51 -9.63 -24.39
N ALA A 4 39.61 -9.16 -25.63
CA ALA A 4 38.52 -8.41 -26.28
C ALA A 4 37.38 -9.35 -26.72
N LYS A 5 37.71 -10.55 -27.21
CA LYS A 5 36.73 -11.56 -27.62
C LYS A 5 35.97 -12.15 -26.43
N THR A 6 36.63 -12.40 -25.30
CA THR A 6 35.94 -12.82 -24.07
C THR A 6 34.99 -11.75 -23.56
N PHE A 7 35.35 -10.46 -23.66
CA PHE A 7 34.46 -9.37 -23.22
C PHE A 7 33.23 -9.22 -24.13
N GLU A 8 33.42 -9.27 -25.45
CA GLU A 8 32.30 -9.27 -26.40
C GLU A 8 31.39 -10.48 -26.20
N ALA A 9 31.96 -11.67 -25.96
CA ALA A 9 31.19 -12.86 -25.63
C ALA A 9 30.41 -12.71 -24.32
N THR A 10 31.00 -12.15 -23.26
CA THR A 10 30.29 -11.90 -21.99
C THR A 10 29.17 -10.88 -22.15
N VAL A 11 29.38 -9.80 -22.92
CA VAL A 11 28.33 -8.80 -23.18
C VAL A 11 27.19 -9.41 -24.00
N VAL A 12 27.50 -10.19 -25.04
CA VAL A 12 26.49 -10.87 -25.86
C VAL A 12 25.74 -11.90 -25.02
N LEU A 13 26.42 -12.69 -24.20
CA LEU A 13 25.78 -13.67 -23.32
C LEU A 13 24.88 -12.98 -22.29
N SER A 14 25.32 -11.87 -21.69
CA SER A 14 24.50 -11.08 -20.76
C SER A 14 23.29 -10.45 -21.45
N ILE A 15 23.42 -9.95 -22.68
CA ILE A 15 22.29 -9.43 -23.47
C ILE A 15 21.30 -10.54 -23.83
N ILE A 16 21.78 -11.73 -24.18
CA ILE A 16 20.93 -12.89 -24.46
C ILE A 16 20.20 -13.34 -23.18
N LEU A 17 20.90 -13.39 -22.05
CA LEU A 17 20.32 -13.75 -20.75
C LEU A 17 19.32 -12.69 -20.27
N LEU A 18 19.60 -11.40 -20.52
CA LEU A 18 18.68 -10.29 -20.29
C LEU A 18 17.48 -10.32 -21.24
N GLY A 19 17.68 -10.68 -22.52
CA GLY A 19 16.60 -10.86 -23.48
C GLY A 19 15.71 -12.04 -23.09
N ALA A 20 16.30 -13.14 -22.64
CA ALA A 20 15.57 -14.28 -22.08
C ALA A 20 14.82 -13.89 -20.80
N MET A 21 15.45 -13.13 -19.89
CA MET A 21 14.78 -12.58 -18.71
C MET A 21 13.65 -11.62 -19.08
N LEU A 22 13.84 -10.73 -20.05
CA LEU A 22 12.83 -9.80 -20.54
C LEU A 22 11.68 -10.54 -21.23
N VAL A 23 11.96 -11.61 -21.99
CA VAL A 23 10.95 -12.49 -22.57
C VAL A 23 10.22 -13.26 -21.48
N THR A 24 10.89 -13.77 -20.45
CA THR A 24 10.20 -14.34 -19.28
C THR A 24 9.44 -13.29 -18.47
N MET A 25 9.85 -12.02 -18.48
CA MET A 25 9.15 -10.90 -17.83
C MET A 25 7.99 -10.35 -18.66
N VAL A 26 8.02 -10.46 -19.98
CA VAL A 26 6.87 -10.16 -20.86
C VAL A 26 5.92 -11.36 -20.89
N ALA A 27 6.42 -12.58 -20.67
CA ALA A 27 5.59 -13.75 -20.41
C ALA A 27 5.05 -13.78 -18.96
N ALA A 28 5.72 -13.16 -17.99
CA ALA A 28 5.28 -13.10 -16.58
C ALA A 28 4.62 -11.76 -16.17
N GLY A 29 4.81 -10.72 -16.98
CA GLY A 29 4.28 -9.37 -16.85
C GLY A 29 3.51 -8.92 -18.09
N GLY A 30 3.27 -9.86 -19.02
CA GLY A 30 2.09 -9.83 -19.85
C GLY A 30 0.89 -10.06 -18.94
N THR A 31 -0.18 -9.34 -19.19
CA THR A 31 -1.52 -9.55 -18.64
C THR A 31 -2.15 -10.87 -19.09
N GLU A 32 -1.35 -11.93 -19.24
CA GLU A 32 -1.80 -13.30 -19.48
C GLU A 32 -1.51 -14.13 -18.22
N ASP A 33 -2.60 -14.45 -17.53
CA ASP A 33 -2.76 -15.57 -16.61
C ASP A 33 -1.99 -15.57 -15.28
N ALA A 34 -2.08 -14.48 -14.53
CA ALA A 34 -2.31 -14.63 -13.09
C ALA A 34 -3.79 -15.01 -12.88
N GLY A 35 -4.16 -16.27 -13.17
CA GLY A 35 -5.46 -16.90 -12.94
C GLY A 35 -6.65 -15.97 -12.68
N ASN A 36 -7.02 -15.13 -13.66
CA ASN A 36 -8.27 -14.37 -13.61
C ASN A 36 -9.41 -15.32 -14.00
N TRP A 37 -9.71 -16.29 -13.16
CA TRP A 37 -10.90 -17.09 -13.35
C TRP A 37 -12.07 -16.33 -12.70
N SER A 38 -13.15 -16.21 -13.47
CA SER A 38 -14.42 -15.68 -13.00
C SER A 38 -15.47 -16.78 -13.11
N THR A 39 -16.14 -17.09 -12.01
CA THR A 39 -17.29 -18.01 -12.02
C THR A 39 -18.57 -17.20 -12.02
N SER A 40 -19.51 -17.54 -12.89
CA SER A 40 -20.77 -16.81 -13.10
C SER A 40 -21.98 -17.40 -12.34
N SER A 41 -21.78 -18.19 -11.28
CA SER A 41 -22.88 -18.94 -10.66
C SER A 41 -22.67 -19.26 -9.18
N ILE A 42 -22.41 -18.25 -8.35
CA ILE A 42 -22.51 -18.39 -6.90
C ILE A 42 -23.79 -17.71 -6.44
N ASN A 43 -24.80 -18.51 -6.10
CA ASN A 43 -26.06 -18.02 -5.52
C ASN A 43 -25.82 -17.67 -4.04
N ALA A 44 -26.35 -16.51 -3.62
CA ALA A 44 -26.28 -15.94 -2.28
C ALA A 44 -24.85 -15.64 -1.79
N THR A 45 -24.71 -14.61 -0.96
CA THR A 45 -23.43 -14.09 -0.45
C THR A 45 -22.59 -15.20 0.19
N PRO A 46 -21.53 -15.72 -0.46
CA PRO A 46 -20.71 -16.76 0.15
C PRO A 46 -19.76 -16.13 1.17
N TYR A 47 -19.64 -16.73 2.35
CA TYR A 47 -18.56 -16.40 3.27
C TYR A 47 -17.26 -17.02 2.74
N MET A 48 -16.20 -16.21 2.66
CA MET A 48 -14.95 -16.59 2.02
C MET A 48 -13.83 -16.69 3.04
N TYR A 49 -13.12 -17.81 3.05
CA TYR A 49 -11.97 -18.01 3.94
C TYR A 49 -10.83 -18.70 3.20
N THR A 50 -9.60 -18.30 3.51
CA THR A 50 -8.38 -18.97 3.03
C THR A 50 -7.87 -19.88 4.14
N GLY A 51 -7.93 -21.19 3.91
CA GLY A 51 -7.37 -22.20 4.81
C GLY A 51 -5.92 -22.56 4.46
N HIS A 52 -5.51 -23.74 4.92
CA HIS A 52 -4.23 -24.37 4.61
C HIS A 52 -4.03 -24.55 3.10
N ASP A 53 -2.77 -24.50 2.68
CA ASP A 53 -2.32 -24.63 1.28
C ASP A 53 -2.97 -23.65 0.27
N ASP A 54 -3.45 -22.49 0.74
CA ASP A 54 -4.18 -21.50 -0.05
C ASP A 54 -5.52 -22.02 -0.61
N THR A 55 -6.09 -23.04 0.03
CA THR A 55 -7.44 -23.48 -0.33
C THR A 55 -8.44 -22.37 0.03
N LEU A 56 -9.16 -21.89 -0.98
CA LEU A 56 -10.26 -20.96 -0.78
C LEU A 56 -11.53 -21.75 -0.49
N TYR A 57 -12.01 -21.65 0.74
CA TYR A 57 -13.31 -22.16 1.15
C TYR A 57 -14.40 -21.10 0.93
N LEU A 58 -15.46 -21.51 0.25
CA LEU A 58 -16.69 -20.75 0.09
C LEU A 58 -17.78 -21.45 0.88
N PHE A 59 -18.28 -20.80 1.91
CA PHE A 59 -19.38 -21.28 2.71
C PHE A 59 -20.67 -20.57 2.32
N ASN A 60 -21.73 -21.33 2.22
CA ASN A 60 -23.11 -20.88 2.29
C ASN A 60 -23.79 -21.74 3.37
N ASP A 61 -24.93 -21.30 3.89
CA ASP A 61 -25.64 -21.95 4.99
C ASP A 61 -25.90 -23.45 4.72
N TYR A 62 -26.00 -23.84 3.45
CA TYR A 62 -26.29 -25.21 3.01
C TYR A 62 -25.18 -25.89 2.20
N SER A 63 -24.03 -25.26 1.98
CA SER A 63 -22.96 -25.89 1.19
C SER A 63 -21.59 -25.29 1.44
N VAL A 64 -20.55 -26.11 1.29
CA VAL A 64 -19.15 -25.70 1.27
C VAL A 64 -18.52 -26.05 -0.07
N LYS A 65 -17.73 -25.14 -0.65
CA LYS A 65 -16.91 -25.41 -1.83
C LYS A 65 -15.46 -25.08 -1.53
N ALA A 66 -14.56 -25.99 -1.87
CA ALA A 66 -13.12 -25.77 -1.82
C ALA A 66 -12.59 -25.50 -3.23
N ILE A 67 -11.78 -24.46 -3.36
CA ILE A 67 -11.20 -24.04 -4.62
C ILE A 67 -9.69 -23.90 -4.42
N ASP A 68 -8.91 -24.50 -5.31
CA ASP A 68 -7.46 -24.39 -5.27
C ASP A 68 -6.99 -22.97 -5.60
N ARG A 69 -5.71 -22.69 -5.35
CA ARG A 69 -5.10 -21.39 -5.68
C ARG A 69 -5.17 -20.98 -7.15
N TYR A 70 -5.48 -21.92 -8.06
CA TYR A 70 -5.60 -21.68 -9.50
C TYR A 70 -7.04 -21.47 -9.95
N GLY A 71 -8.02 -21.58 -9.04
CA GLY A 71 -9.43 -21.43 -9.32
C GLY A 71 -10.18 -22.66 -9.75
N LYS A 72 -9.54 -23.82 -9.64
CA LYS A 72 -10.20 -25.07 -9.93
C LYS A 72 -10.91 -25.55 -8.68
N ALA A 73 -12.20 -25.85 -8.81
CA ALA A 73 -12.94 -26.50 -7.74
C ALA A 73 -12.30 -27.85 -7.43
N GLU A 74 -11.88 -28.04 -6.18
CA GLU A 74 -11.32 -29.29 -5.69
C GLU A 74 -12.43 -30.26 -5.30
N TRP A 75 -13.38 -29.77 -4.49
CA TRP A 75 -14.52 -30.53 -4.02
C TRP A 75 -15.64 -29.61 -3.53
N SER A 76 -16.83 -30.19 -3.34
CA SER A 76 -17.97 -29.53 -2.71
C SER A 76 -18.66 -30.47 -1.73
N TYR A 77 -19.23 -29.90 -0.68
CA TYR A 77 -20.04 -30.59 0.30
C TYR A 77 -21.41 -29.90 0.39
N ASN A 78 -22.49 -30.65 0.29
CA ASN A 78 -23.84 -30.15 0.55
C ASN A 78 -24.19 -30.52 1.98
N VAL A 79 -24.53 -29.53 2.79
CA VAL A 79 -24.97 -29.75 4.17
C VAL A 79 -26.33 -30.47 4.12
N PRO A 80 -26.47 -31.66 4.72
CA PRO A 80 -27.72 -32.41 4.65
C PRO A 80 -28.79 -31.77 5.54
N GLU A 81 -30.03 -31.70 5.05
CA GLU A 81 -31.18 -31.33 5.90
C GLU A 81 -31.29 -32.29 7.12
N PRO A 82 -31.69 -31.80 8.30
CA PRO A 82 -32.12 -30.44 8.65
C PRO A 82 -30.98 -29.55 9.19
N TRP A 83 -29.74 -29.77 8.76
CA TRP A 83 -28.58 -29.04 9.29
C TRP A 83 -28.23 -27.83 8.43
N THR A 84 -27.69 -26.81 9.08
CA THR A 84 -27.13 -25.62 8.46
C THR A 84 -25.76 -25.31 9.04
N ALA A 85 -24.83 -24.88 8.18
CA ALA A 85 -23.61 -24.23 8.62
C ALA A 85 -23.98 -22.82 9.08
N ILE A 86 -23.70 -22.48 10.34
CA ILE A 86 -24.05 -21.15 10.84
C ILE A 86 -23.25 -20.10 10.07
N GLY A 87 -23.96 -19.16 9.44
CA GLY A 87 -23.36 -18.04 8.70
C GLY A 87 -22.93 -16.86 9.58
N VAL A 88 -23.12 -16.93 10.90
CA VAL A 88 -22.71 -15.88 11.85
C VAL A 88 -22.30 -16.50 13.18
N TRP A 89 -21.01 -16.45 13.52
CA TRP A 89 -20.55 -16.66 14.89
C TRP A 89 -20.94 -15.44 15.74
N SER A 90 -21.87 -15.60 16.68
CA SER A 90 -22.24 -14.52 17.61
C SER A 90 -21.58 -14.73 18.95
N ARG A 91 -20.99 -13.65 19.46
CA ARG A 91 -20.49 -13.58 20.82
C ARG A 91 -20.97 -12.33 21.51
N LYS A 92 -21.58 -12.51 22.67
CA LYS A 92 -22.06 -11.39 23.49
C LYS A 92 -21.02 -11.04 24.56
N PRO A 93 -20.50 -9.79 24.59
CA PRO A 93 -19.70 -9.29 25.70
C PRO A 93 -20.50 -9.38 27.01
N GLU A 94 -19.78 -9.27 28.11
CA GLU A 94 -20.39 -9.29 29.44
C GLU A 94 -21.29 -8.04 29.62
N ILE A 95 -22.57 -8.25 29.95
CA ILE A 95 -23.49 -7.13 30.22
C ILE A 95 -23.04 -6.46 31.52
N THR A 96 -22.59 -5.21 31.45
CA THR A 96 -22.47 -4.35 32.64
C THR A 96 -23.84 -3.76 32.98
N GLU A 97 -24.17 -3.72 34.27
CA GLU A 97 -25.46 -3.20 34.79
C GLU A 97 -25.83 -1.86 34.14
N GLY A 98 -26.92 -1.82 33.38
CA GLY A 98 -27.53 -0.56 32.95
C GLY A 98 -28.18 -0.54 31.57
N ASN A 99 -27.57 -1.06 30.51
CA ASN A 99 -28.07 -0.81 29.14
C ASN A 99 -27.51 -1.82 28.11
N GLY A 100 -28.39 -2.28 27.19
CA GLY A 100 -28.10 -2.73 25.81
C GLY A 100 -27.09 -3.87 25.56
N LEU A 101 -27.45 -4.81 24.68
CA LEU A 101 -26.53 -5.83 24.16
C LEU A 101 -25.61 -5.19 23.09
N ALA A 102 -24.36 -4.92 23.42
CA ALA A 102 -23.31 -4.91 22.39
C ALA A 102 -23.06 -6.37 22.00
N THR A 103 -22.72 -6.70 20.76
CA THR A 103 -22.45 -8.10 20.33
C THR A 103 -21.42 -8.04 19.22
N THR A 104 -20.34 -8.80 19.35
CA THR A 104 -19.54 -9.13 18.17
C THR A 104 -20.20 -10.29 17.49
N HIS A 105 -20.82 -10.00 16.37
CA HIS A 105 -21.01 -11.05 15.39
C HIS A 105 -19.64 -11.29 14.71
N GLU A 106 -19.49 -12.37 13.98
CA GLU A 106 -18.52 -12.58 12.92
C GLU A 106 -19.29 -13.34 11.87
N ALA A 107 -19.46 -12.75 10.70
CA ALA A 107 -20.24 -13.39 9.66
C ALA A 107 -19.37 -14.41 8.96
N GLY A 108 -19.74 -15.66 9.16
CA GLY A 108 -19.33 -16.82 8.40
C GLY A 108 -19.27 -18.07 9.27
N ALA A 109 -18.83 -19.15 8.64
CA ALA A 109 -18.83 -20.47 9.24
C ALA A 109 -17.88 -20.55 10.44
N VAL A 110 -18.30 -21.26 11.48
CA VAL A 110 -17.39 -21.76 12.51
C VAL A 110 -16.73 -23.02 11.95
N PHE A 111 -15.45 -22.92 11.61
CA PHE A 111 -14.67 -24.05 11.09
C PHE A 111 -13.22 -23.99 11.58
N ALA A 112 -12.54 -25.13 11.48
CA ALA A 112 -11.08 -25.25 11.49
C ALA A 112 -10.67 -26.16 10.35
N ASP A 113 -9.44 -26.04 9.88
CA ASP A 113 -8.92 -26.88 8.81
C ASP A 113 -7.46 -27.23 9.06
N ASP A 114 -7.01 -28.34 8.47
CA ASP A 114 -5.61 -28.72 8.34
C ASP A 114 -5.32 -29.18 6.91
N GLU A 115 -4.12 -29.72 6.64
CA GLU A 115 -3.73 -30.21 5.31
C GLU A 115 -4.65 -31.32 4.74
N GLU A 116 -5.40 -32.06 5.58
CA GLU A 116 -6.23 -33.20 5.16
C GLU A 116 -7.74 -33.00 5.35
N MET A 117 -8.14 -32.21 6.34
CA MET A 117 -9.49 -32.18 6.89
C MET A 117 -10.03 -30.76 7.04
N LEU A 118 -11.32 -30.59 6.76
CA LEU A 118 -12.11 -29.42 7.18
C LEU A 118 -13.08 -29.86 8.29
N TYR A 119 -13.01 -29.20 9.45
CA TYR A 119 -13.93 -29.38 10.58
C TYR A 119 -14.96 -28.26 10.57
N LEU A 120 -16.25 -28.61 10.50
CA LEU A 120 -17.34 -27.66 10.34
C LEU A 120 -18.38 -27.83 11.45
N TYR A 121 -18.72 -26.74 12.11
CA TYR A 121 -19.84 -26.67 13.04
C TYR A 121 -21.17 -26.56 12.29
N LEU A 122 -22.14 -27.38 12.68
CA LEU A 122 -23.48 -27.41 12.13
C LEU A 122 -24.52 -27.28 13.25
N GLN A 123 -25.57 -26.52 12.98
CA GLN A 123 -26.74 -26.42 13.83
C GLN A 123 -27.96 -26.95 13.10
N ARG A 124 -28.88 -27.56 13.83
CA ARG A 124 -30.15 -28.00 13.26
C ARG A 124 -31.09 -26.81 13.08
N ASP A 125 -31.72 -26.71 11.90
CA ASP A 125 -32.74 -25.72 11.60
C ASP A 125 -33.85 -25.74 12.66
N ALA A 126 -33.98 -24.62 13.38
CA ALA A 126 -35.04 -24.44 14.35
C ALA A 126 -36.38 -24.17 13.63
N ASP A 127 -37.47 -24.81 14.08
CA ASP A 127 -38.83 -24.45 13.66
C ASP A 127 -39.07 -22.95 13.90
N ILE A 128 -39.91 -22.32 13.07
CA ILE A 128 -40.23 -20.89 12.97
C ILE A 128 -40.75 -20.30 14.31
N ARG A 129 -40.98 -21.15 15.32
CA ARG A 129 -41.40 -20.78 16.69
C ARG A 129 -40.30 -20.84 17.75
N GLY A 130 -39.08 -21.26 17.41
CA GLY A 130 -37.87 -21.08 18.24
C GLY A 130 -37.88 -21.72 19.63
N MET A 131 -38.71 -22.75 19.87
CA MET A 131 -38.95 -23.32 21.21
C MET A 131 -38.43 -24.75 21.44
N ILE A 132 -37.69 -25.35 20.50
CA ILE A 132 -37.16 -26.71 20.63
C ILE A 132 -35.63 -26.63 20.51
N GLY A 133 -34.92 -27.25 21.46
CA GLY A 133 -33.47 -27.11 21.64
C GLY A 133 -32.65 -27.29 20.36
N SER A 134 -31.59 -26.49 20.21
CA SER A 134 -30.63 -26.64 19.12
C SER A 134 -29.89 -27.97 19.31
N HIS A 135 -30.03 -28.86 18.35
CA HIS A 135 -29.07 -29.94 18.18
C HIS A 135 -27.89 -29.36 17.41
N GLU A 136 -26.70 -29.59 17.92
CA GLU A 136 -25.46 -29.01 17.42
C GLU A 136 -24.45 -30.13 17.21
N LYS A 137 -23.66 -30.05 16.14
CA LYS A 137 -22.63 -31.05 15.87
C LYS A 137 -21.43 -30.45 15.16
N VAL A 138 -20.31 -31.15 15.24
CA VAL A 138 -19.14 -30.92 14.39
C VAL A 138 -19.03 -32.07 13.40
N VAL A 139 -18.80 -31.75 12.13
CA VAL A 139 -18.51 -32.73 11.07
C VAL A 139 -17.09 -32.54 10.58
N ALA A 140 -16.40 -33.64 10.30
CA ALA A 140 -15.07 -33.62 9.71
C ALA A 140 -15.13 -34.12 8.26
N LEU A 141 -14.65 -33.29 7.35
CA LEU A 141 -14.73 -33.50 5.91
C LEU A 141 -13.34 -33.77 5.34
N ARG A 142 -13.20 -34.84 4.56
CA ARG A 142 -12.01 -35.11 3.73
C ARG A 142 -12.40 -35.07 2.27
N ASN A 143 -11.86 -34.13 1.52
CA ASN A 143 -12.19 -33.95 0.09
C ASN A 143 -13.71 -33.90 -0.16
N GLY A 144 -14.44 -33.16 0.68
CA GLY A 144 -15.89 -32.99 0.60
C GLY A 144 -16.74 -34.20 1.03
N ARG A 145 -16.14 -35.20 1.69
CA ARG A 145 -16.86 -36.35 2.25
C ARG A 145 -16.75 -36.35 3.77
N GLU A 146 -17.89 -36.53 4.44
CA GLU A 146 -17.94 -36.73 5.89
C GLU A 146 -17.18 -38.02 6.26
N VAL A 147 -16.19 -37.88 7.15
CA VAL A 147 -15.39 -38.98 7.69
C VAL A 147 -15.92 -39.41 9.05
N TRP A 148 -16.29 -38.42 9.87
CA TRP A 148 -16.93 -38.60 11.17
C TRP A 148 -17.70 -37.34 11.54
N ASP A 149 -18.64 -37.49 12.47
CA ASP A 149 -19.32 -36.39 13.13
C ASP A 149 -19.41 -36.62 14.65
N MET A 150 -19.60 -35.52 15.39
CA MET A 150 -19.70 -35.52 16.84
C MET A 150 -20.84 -34.59 17.26
N GLU A 151 -21.86 -35.15 17.93
CA GLU A 151 -22.89 -34.35 18.58
C GLU A 151 -22.31 -33.56 19.75
N LEU A 152 -22.62 -32.27 19.81
CA LEU A 152 -22.27 -31.39 20.91
C LEU A 152 -23.40 -31.43 21.94
N ASN A 153 -23.11 -32.02 23.09
CA ASN A 153 -24.05 -32.07 24.20
C ASN A 153 -24.03 -30.73 24.95
N GLY A 154 -24.96 -29.85 24.60
CA GLY A 154 -25.17 -28.51 25.17
C GLY A 154 -26.61 -28.26 25.60
N SER A 155 -26.86 -27.23 26.40
CA SER A 155 -28.15 -27.03 27.07
C SER A 155 -29.29 -26.78 26.08
N SER A 156 -30.45 -27.40 26.33
CA SER A 156 -31.63 -27.44 25.46
C SER A 156 -32.37 -26.10 25.27
N PHE A 157 -31.73 -24.97 25.56
CA PHE A 157 -32.35 -23.65 25.55
C PHE A 157 -31.58 -22.72 24.62
N ARG A 158 -32.29 -22.04 23.71
CA ARG A 158 -31.76 -20.89 22.97
C ARG A 158 -31.44 -19.81 24.01
N GLY A 159 -30.20 -19.79 24.47
CA GLY A 159 -29.82 -19.08 25.70
C GLY A 159 -28.36 -19.26 26.09
N ASP A 160 -27.66 -20.31 25.66
CA ASP A 160 -26.20 -20.24 25.71
C ASP A 160 -25.76 -19.18 24.66
N PHE A 161 -25.13 -18.10 25.13
CA PHE A 161 -24.89 -16.86 24.38
C PHE A 161 -23.79 -16.96 23.31
N ASP A 162 -23.16 -18.14 23.18
CA ASP A 162 -21.95 -18.33 22.42
C ASP A 162 -22.14 -19.53 21.48
N ASP A 163 -21.99 -19.30 20.18
CA ASP A 163 -21.81 -20.37 19.20
C ASP A 163 -20.52 -21.15 19.52
N ALA A 164 -20.47 -22.42 19.08
CA ALA A 164 -19.27 -23.23 19.26
C ALA A 164 -18.04 -22.54 18.65
N TRP A 165 -16.86 -22.87 19.19
CA TRP A 165 -15.58 -22.47 18.64
C TRP A 165 -14.73 -23.71 18.45
N ILE A 166 -14.04 -23.79 17.31
CA ILE A 166 -13.24 -24.96 16.91
C ILE A 166 -11.82 -24.50 16.59
N GLN A 167 -10.81 -25.14 17.15
CA GLN A 167 -9.42 -24.97 16.76
C GLN A 167 -8.74 -26.33 16.59
N GLU A 168 -8.00 -26.49 15.51
CA GLU A 168 -7.10 -27.63 15.31
C GLU A 168 -5.71 -27.27 15.84
N HIS A 169 -5.07 -28.20 16.54
CA HIS A 169 -3.65 -28.10 16.89
C HIS A 169 -3.05 -29.50 17.14
N GLY A 170 -2.02 -29.85 16.37
CA GLY A 170 -1.28 -31.09 16.50
C GLY A 170 -2.07 -32.30 16.00
N ASP A 171 -2.46 -33.21 16.91
CA ASP A 171 -3.33 -34.38 16.61
C ASP A 171 -4.72 -34.24 17.25
N CYS A 172 -5.07 -33.01 17.69
CA CYS A 172 -6.29 -32.75 18.43
C CYS A 172 -7.10 -31.61 17.83
N LEU A 173 -8.41 -31.72 17.98
CA LEU A 173 -9.41 -30.70 17.77
C LEU A 173 -9.93 -30.24 19.13
N TYR A 174 -9.94 -28.94 19.36
CA TYR A 174 -10.40 -28.28 20.58
C TYR A 174 -11.73 -27.60 20.27
N ILE A 175 -12.81 -28.07 20.89
CA ILE A 175 -14.17 -27.63 20.62
C ILE A 175 -14.74 -27.02 21.88
N PHE A 176 -14.85 -25.69 21.92
CA PHE A 176 -15.52 -24.98 23.00
C PHE A 176 -17.01 -24.82 22.68
N HIS A 177 -17.89 -25.20 23.62
CA HIS A 177 -19.34 -25.02 23.53
C HIS A 177 -19.99 -25.18 24.92
N SER A 178 -21.11 -24.51 25.17
CA SER A 178 -21.88 -24.59 26.43
C SER A 178 -21.02 -24.58 27.71
N TYR A 179 -20.04 -23.68 27.78
CA TYR A 179 -19.09 -23.56 28.90
C TYR A 179 -18.23 -24.82 29.16
N SER A 180 -17.98 -25.61 28.12
CA SER A 180 -17.15 -26.80 28.14
C SER A 180 -16.16 -26.78 26.98
N LEU A 181 -15.04 -27.45 27.15
CA LEU A 181 -14.06 -27.72 26.11
C LEU A 181 -13.95 -29.22 25.92
N ASP A 182 -14.41 -29.71 24.78
CA ASP A 182 -14.17 -31.08 24.33
C ASP A 182 -12.88 -31.14 23.51
N VAL A 183 -11.98 -32.06 23.86
CA VAL A 183 -10.76 -32.33 23.12
C VAL A 183 -10.88 -33.70 22.47
N VAL A 184 -10.72 -33.73 21.15
CA VAL A 184 -11.02 -34.89 20.31
C VAL A 184 -9.82 -35.15 19.39
N GLY A 185 -9.47 -36.40 19.13
CA GLY A 185 -8.47 -36.73 18.12
C GLY A 185 -8.96 -36.36 16.72
N LYS A 186 -8.04 -36.17 15.75
CA LYS A 186 -8.42 -35.91 14.35
C LYS A 186 -9.28 -37.00 13.71
N ASN A 187 -9.28 -38.19 14.29
CA ASN A 187 -10.10 -39.33 13.91
C ASN A 187 -11.53 -39.32 14.53
N GLY A 188 -11.88 -38.33 15.35
CA GLY A 188 -13.16 -38.21 16.03
C GLY A 188 -13.22 -38.90 17.40
N GLU A 189 -12.14 -39.55 17.85
CA GLU A 189 -12.11 -40.23 19.15
C GLU A 189 -12.00 -39.21 20.30
N PRO A 190 -12.93 -39.19 21.26
CA PRO A 190 -12.86 -38.29 22.42
C PRO A 190 -11.60 -38.55 23.24
N ARG A 191 -10.88 -37.49 23.62
CA ARG A 191 -9.70 -37.57 24.50
C ARG A 191 -10.09 -37.27 25.94
N PHE A 192 -10.65 -36.09 26.18
CA PHE A 192 -11.11 -35.61 27.48
C PHE A 192 -12.00 -34.38 27.31
N ARG A 193 -12.64 -33.98 28.41
CA ARG A 193 -13.48 -32.78 28.49
C ARG A 193 -13.07 -31.95 29.71
N ILE A 194 -13.11 -30.63 29.57
CA ILE A 194 -12.97 -29.68 30.68
C ILE A 194 -14.26 -28.87 30.80
N ASP A 195 -14.90 -28.93 31.95
CA ASP A 195 -16.15 -28.19 32.22
C ASP A 195 -15.88 -26.82 32.86
N ASP A 196 -16.92 -26.00 32.97
CA ASP A 196 -16.91 -24.63 33.51
C ASP A 196 -15.80 -23.75 32.89
N VAL A 197 -15.61 -23.87 31.59
CA VAL A 197 -14.73 -23.00 30.79
C VAL A 197 -15.55 -21.77 30.41
N SER A 198 -15.04 -20.58 30.69
CA SER A 198 -15.82 -19.35 30.44
C SER A 198 -15.96 -19.04 28.97
N ASP A 199 -14.89 -19.26 28.21
CA ASP A 199 -14.68 -18.74 26.87
C ASP A 199 -13.60 -19.58 26.15
N PRO A 200 -13.50 -19.52 24.80
CA PRO A 200 -12.49 -20.24 24.04
C PRO A 200 -11.08 -20.08 24.61
N PRO A 201 -10.40 -21.19 24.95
CA PRO A 201 -9.12 -21.20 25.66
C PRO A 201 -7.93 -20.99 24.72
N ALA A 202 -6.84 -20.43 25.22
CA ALA A 202 -5.61 -20.36 24.46
C ALA A 202 -4.91 -21.72 24.44
N ILE A 203 -4.50 -22.16 23.25
CA ILE A 203 -3.74 -23.39 23.05
C ILE A 203 -2.27 -23.02 22.83
N GLY A 204 -1.39 -23.60 23.66
CA GLY A 204 0.05 -23.41 23.59
C GLY A 204 0.68 -24.20 22.43
N PRO A 205 1.94 -23.87 22.06
CA PRO A 205 2.63 -24.53 20.95
C PRO A 205 2.74 -26.05 21.08
N ASP A 206 2.81 -26.57 22.31
CA ASP A 206 2.92 -28.00 22.59
C ASP A 206 1.56 -28.63 22.96
N GLY A 207 0.47 -27.88 22.82
CA GLY A 207 -0.90 -28.31 23.13
C GLY A 207 -1.32 -28.08 24.58
N GLU A 208 -0.59 -27.25 25.34
CA GLU A 208 -1.03 -26.83 26.67
C GLU A 208 -2.29 -25.98 26.56
N ILE A 209 -3.22 -26.13 27.49
CA ILE A 209 -4.50 -25.42 27.43
C ILE A 209 -4.53 -24.41 28.56
N TYR A 210 -4.68 -23.13 28.23
CA TYR A 210 -4.84 -22.04 29.20
C TYR A 210 -6.26 -21.49 29.09
N LEU A 211 -6.98 -21.43 30.21
CA LEU A 211 -8.39 -21.06 30.20
C LEU A 211 -8.80 -20.26 31.44
N VAL A 212 -9.91 -19.53 31.31
CA VAL A 212 -10.57 -18.85 32.41
C VAL A 212 -11.80 -19.64 32.84
N LYS A 213 -11.99 -19.83 34.14
CA LYS A 213 -13.16 -20.55 34.68
C LYS A 213 -14.42 -19.68 34.65
N ALA A 214 -15.53 -20.31 34.28
CA ALA A 214 -16.86 -19.71 34.28
C ALA A 214 -17.44 -19.66 35.69
N VAL A 215 -18.08 -18.55 36.05
CA VAL A 215 -18.86 -18.38 37.28
C VAL A 215 -20.24 -17.82 36.97
N ALA A 216 -21.23 -18.07 37.81
CA ALA A 216 -22.59 -17.59 37.60
C ALA A 216 -22.61 -16.05 37.42
N SER A 217 -23.25 -15.58 36.35
CA SER A 217 -23.32 -14.15 36.03
C SER A 217 -24.64 -13.55 36.54
N ALA A 218 -24.54 -12.72 37.59
CA ALA A 218 -25.69 -12.01 38.14
C ALA A 218 -26.28 -11.00 37.14
N SER A 219 -25.44 -10.33 36.34
CA SER A 219 -25.85 -9.29 35.39
C SER A 219 -26.82 -9.82 34.32
N LEU A 220 -26.59 -11.03 33.81
CA LEU A 220 -27.39 -11.63 32.74
C LEU A 220 -28.72 -12.22 33.25
N SER A 221 -28.73 -12.71 34.49
CA SER A 221 -29.94 -13.25 35.12
C SER A 221 -31.07 -12.22 35.23
N THR A 222 -30.73 -10.92 35.26
CA THR A 222 -31.68 -9.81 35.34
C THR A 222 -32.41 -9.56 34.01
N PHE A 223 -31.72 -9.71 32.88
CA PHE A 223 -32.29 -9.47 31.54
C PHE A 223 -32.99 -10.70 30.96
N TYR A 224 -32.57 -11.89 31.37
CA TYR A 224 -33.09 -13.16 30.88
C TYR A 224 -33.45 -14.10 32.05
N PRO A 225 -34.62 -13.92 32.67
CA PRO A 225 -35.04 -14.72 33.82
C PRO A 225 -35.13 -16.21 33.46
N GLY A 226 -34.40 -17.06 34.18
CA GLY A 226 -34.43 -18.53 34.00
C GLY A 226 -33.25 -19.11 33.21
N GLY A 227 -32.34 -18.30 32.66
CA GLY A 227 -31.11 -18.79 32.03
C GLY A 227 -29.98 -19.07 33.04
N SER A 228 -29.15 -20.07 32.75
CA SER A 228 -27.99 -20.46 33.58
C SER A 228 -26.70 -19.76 33.13
N PHE A 229 -26.75 -18.45 32.95
CA PHE A 229 -25.65 -17.68 32.36
C PHE A 229 -24.41 -17.63 33.23
N ARG A 230 -23.24 -17.73 32.58
CA ARG A 230 -21.95 -17.66 33.23
C ARG A 230 -21.04 -16.62 32.57
N GLY A 231 -20.28 -15.93 33.39
CA GLY A 231 -19.27 -14.96 32.99
C GLY A 231 -17.88 -15.42 33.40
N PRO A 232 -16.83 -14.74 32.90
CA PRO A 232 -15.47 -15.07 33.28
C PRO A 232 -15.21 -14.73 34.75
N SER A 233 -14.48 -15.61 35.43
CA SER A 233 -14.00 -15.35 36.80
C SER A 233 -12.60 -14.77 36.78
N GLY A 234 -12.05 -14.49 37.96
CA GLY A 234 -10.61 -14.25 38.15
C GLY A 234 -9.76 -15.53 38.18
N THR A 235 -10.34 -16.73 38.03
CA THR A 235 -9.60 -18.00 38.11
C THR A 235 -9.13 -18.44 36.73
N VAL A 236 -7.81 -18.57 36.60
CA VAL A 236 -7.11 -19.05 35.41
C VAL A 236 -6.53 -20.43 35.71
N GLU A 237 -6.66 -21.34 34.76
CA GLU A 237 -6.11 -22.69 34.86
C GLU A 237 -5.29 -23.02 33.62
N ALA A 238 -4.23 -23.80 33.82
CA ALA A 238 -3.50 -24.44 32.76
C ALA A 238 -3.61 -25.96 32.87
N TYR A 239 -3.69 -26.62 31.73
CA TYR A 239 -3.74 -28.07 31.61
C TYR A 239 -2.64 -28.55 30.68
N TYR A 240 -2.06 -29.71 31.00
CA TYR A 240 -1.20 -30.43 30.06
C TYR A 240 -2.02 -30.94 28.86
N PRO A 241 -1.36 -31.23 27.72
CA PRO A 241 -2.05 -31.75 26.51
C PRO A 241 -2.85 -33.04 26.74
N ASN A 242 -2.57 -33.77 27.82
CA ASN A 242 -3.30 -34.98 28.21
C ASN A 242 -4.57 -34.71 29.05
N GLY A 243 -4.91 -33.44 29.29
CA GLY A 243 -6.08 -33.01 30.05
C GLY A 243 -5.89 -32.99 31.57
N SER A 244 -4.68 -33.27 32.08
CA SER A 244 -4.41 -33.13 33.52
C SER A 244 -4.13 -31.68 33.90
N LEU A 245 -4.75 -31.22 35.00
CA LEU A 245 -4.53 -29.87 35.52
C LEU A 245 -3.06 -29.70 35.89
N TRP A 246 -2.43 -28.68 35.30
CA TRP A 246 -1.05 -28.30 35.58
C TRP A 246 -0.99 -27.31 36.73
N TRP A 247 -1.69 -26.17 36.62
CA TRP A 247 -1.76 -25.17 37.68
C TRP A 247 -3.08 -24.42 37.67
N ARG A 248 -3.40 -23.81 38.82
CA ARG A 248 -4.52 -22.88 39.01
C ARG A 248 -3.99 -21.61 39.67
N SER A 249 -4.34 -20.47 39.11
CA SER A 249 -4.01 -19.13 39.63
C SER A 249 -5.28 -18.29 39.70
N THR A 250 -5.37 -17.39 40.67
CA THR A 250 -6.52 -16.51 40.83
C THR A 250 -6.04 -15.07 40.91
N ILE A 251 -6.50 -14.24 39.97
CA ILE A 251 -6.29 -12.80 40.00
C ILE A 251 -7.39 -12.13 40.84
N GLU A 252 -7.14 -10.88 41.23
CA GLU A 252 -8.02 -10.12 42.14
C GLU A 252 -9.38 -9.80 41.51
N ASP A 253 -9.39 -9.45 40.23
CA ASP A 253 -10.58 -9.06 39.49
C ASP A 253 -11.12 -10.22 38.66
N ASN A 254 -12.40 -10.13 38.31
CA ASN A 254 -12.91 -10.96 37.23
C ASN A 254 -12.34 -10.47 35.89
N VAL A 255 -11.96 -11.44 35.05
CA VAL A 255 -11.62 -11.19 33.66
C VAL A 255 -12.86 -10.69 32.94
N THR A 256 -12.71 -9.74 32.02
CA THR A 256 -13.82 -9.23 31.21
C THR A 256 -13.81 -9.87 29.83
N ARG A 257 -14.99 -10.33 29.41
CA ARG A 257 -15.17 -10.89 28.07
C ARG A 257 -14.89 -9.82 27.00
N GLN A 258 -14.10 -10.19 26.01
CA GLN A 258 -13.75 -9.30 24.90
C GLN A 258 -14.55 -9.63 23.65
N ALA A 259 -14.82 -8.58 22.88
CA ALA A 259 -15.51 -8.63 21.61
C ALA A 259 -14.45 -8.61 20.48
N ILE A 260 -13.80 -9.74 20.20
CA ILE A 260 -12.70 -9.84 19.24
C ILE A 260 -13.03 -10.90 18.20
N SER A 261 -12.85 -10.58 16.92
CA SER A 261 -13.08 -11.52 15.81
C SER A 261 -11.98 -12.58 15.73
N ARG A 262 -12.34 -13.80 15.34
CA ARG A 262 -11.43 -14.91 15.03
C ARG A 262 -10.43 -14.53 13.95
N ALA A 263 -10.82 -13.72 12.96
CA ALA A 263 -9.93 -13.27 11.89
C ALA A 263 -8.66 -12.54 12.39
N VAL A 264 -8.71 -11.90 13.58
CA VAL A 264 -7.58 -11.16 14.15
C VAL A 264 -6.86 -11.90 15.28
N VAL A 265 -7.44 -13.01 15.76
CA VAL A 265 -6.81 -13.96 16.70
C VAL A 265 -7.00 -15.39 16.17
N PRO A 266 -6.47 -15.72 14.98
CA PRO A 266 -6.75 -17.00 14.32
C PRO A 266 -6.18 -18.19 15.09
N ASP A 267 -5.04 -18.01 15.76
CA ASP A 267 -4.30 -19.09 16.43
C ASP A 267 -4.58 -19.17 17.94
N GLY A 268 -5.49 -18.35 18.46
CA GLY A 268 -5.68 -18.19 19.90
C GLY A 268 -7.13 -18.25 20.33
N GLY A 269 -7.35 -18.89 21.46
CA GLY A 269 -8.52 -18.62 22.26
C GLY A 269 -8.65 -17.16 22.60
N THR A 270 -9.84 -16.83 23.02
CA THR A 270 -10.25 -15.46 23.30
C THR A 270 -10.06 -15.07 24.76
N LEU A 271 -10.00 -16.03 25.69
CA LEU A 271 -9.68 -15.80 27.09
C LEU A 271 -9.01 -17.02 27.73
N PRO A 272 -7.79 -16.86 28.31
CA PRO A 272 -6.91 -15.70 28.14
C PRO A 272 -6.53 -15.50 26.67
N LEU A 273 -6.21 -14.26 26.29
CA LEU A 273 -5.52 -14.04 25.03
C LEU A 273 -4.05 -14.45 25.21
N CYS A 274 -3.49 -15.24 24.30
CA CYS A 274 -2.09 -15.65 24.38
C CYS A 274 -1.28 -15.04 23.23
N ARG A 275 -0.14 -14.43 23.57
CA ARG A 275 0.84 -13.97 22.58
C ARG A 275 2.25 -14.02 23.16
N ASP A 276 3.22 -14.50 22.38
CA ASP A 276 4.63 -14.60 22.78
C ASP A 276 4.85 -15.27 24.15
N ASN A 277 4.12 -16.37 24.44
CA ASN A 277 4.12 -17.08 25.73
C ASN A 277 3.73 -16.20 26.94
N VAL A 278 2.86 -15.22 26.72
CA VAL A 278 2.25 -14.39 27.76
C VAL A 278 0.73 -14.48 27.63
N LEU A 279 0.07 -14.73 28.75
CA LEU A 279 -1.37 -14.74 28.90
C LEU A 279 -1.83 -13.34 29.30
N TYR A 280 -2.67 -12.74 28.47
CA TYR A 280 -3.27 -11.44 28.66
C TYR A 280 -4.73 -11.62 29.11
N LEU A 281 -5.03 -11.04 30.25
CA LEU A 281 -6.30 -11.14 30.97
C LEU A 281 -6.89 -9.73 31.07
N PRO A 282 -7.74 -9.33 30.12
CA PRO A 282 -8.46 -8.08 30.19
C PRO A 282 -9.33 -8.04 31.44
N VAL A 283 -9.31 -6.92 32.14
CA VAL A 283 -10.18 -6.64 33.29
C VAL A 283 -10.91 -5.33 33.01
N ARG A 284 -11.96 -5.02 33.78
CA ARG A 284 -12.88 -3.89 33.48
C ARG A 284 -12.18 -2.57 33.17
N ASP A 285 -11.14 -2.25 33.94
CA ASP A 285 -10.40 -0.99 33.90
C ASP A 285 -8.91 -1.22 33.58
N GLY A 286 -8.54 -2.32 32.91
CA GLY A 286 -7.14 -2.59 32.67
C GLY A 286 -6.79 -3.92 32.01
N LEU A 287 -5.51 -4.27 32.11
CA LEU A 287 -4.96 -5.49 31.55
C LEU A 287 -3.97 -6.11 32.54
N VAL A 288 -4.14 -7.41 32.77
CA VAL A 288 -3.20 -8.23 33.55
C VAL A 288 -2.42 -9.11 32.59
N ALA A 289 -1.09 -9.09 32.68
CA ALA A 289 -0.24 -10.04 31.98
C ALA A 289 0.32 -11.07 32.94
N MET A 290 0.18 -12.33 32.57
CA MET A 290 0.61 -13.51 33.31
C MET A 290 1.53 -14.33 32.40
N ASP A 291 2.56 -14.96 32.94
CA ASP A 291 3.31 -15.95 32.15
C ASP A 291 2.53 -17.27 32.05
N THR A 292 3.00 -18.18 31.20
CA THR A 292 2.41 -19.52 31.06
C THR A 292 2.64 -20.41 32.28
N GLY A 293 3.43 -19.98 33.27
CA GLY A 293 3.61 -20.64 34.57
C GLY A 293 2.57 -20.24 35.62
N GLY A 294 1.70 -19.26 35.31
CA GLY A 294 0.64 -18.80 36.19
C GLY A 294 1.02 -17.62 37.09
N GLU A 295 2.22 -17.05 36.92
CA GLU A 295 2.67 -15.88 37.68
C GLU A 295 2.32 -14.57 36.96
N VAL A 296 1.76 -13.61 37.71
CA VAL A 296 1.46 -12.29 37.18
C VAL A 296 2.76 -11.50 36.99
N LYS A 297 3.04 -11.11 35.75
CA LYS A 297 4.22 -10.30 35.39
C LYS A 297 4.01 -8.82 35.69
N TRP A 298 2.85 -8.30 35.31
CA TRP A 298 2.47 -6.91 35.52
C TRP A 298 0.96 -6.72 35.38
N LYS A 299 0.48 -5.58 35.89
CA LYS A 299 -0.90 -5.12 35.75
C LYS A 299 -0.90 -3.65 35.36
N VAL A 300 -1.75 -3.28 34.41
CA VAL A 300 -2.00 -1.88 34.03
C VAL A 300 -3.45 -1.55 34.35
N ARG A 301 -3.70 -0.36 34.89
CA ARG A 301 -5.02 0.16 35.22
C ARG A 301 -5.23 1.54 34.60
N PHE A 302 -6.48 1.85 34.31
CA PHE A 302 -6.94 3.12 33.76
C PHE A 302 -8.08 3.69 34.62
N ASP A 303 -8.29 4.99 34.53
CA ASP A 303 -9.38 5.69 35.24
C ASP A 303 -10.73 5.59 34.49
N GLU A 304 -10.81 4.71 33.50
CA GLU A 304 -12.00 4.45 32.69
C GLU A 304 -12.10 2.95 32.36
N ASN A 305 -13.29 2.51 31.97
CA ASN A 305 -13.44 1.16 31.44
C ASN A 305 -12.69 1.06 30.12
N VAL A 306 -12.08 -0.10 29.87
CA VAL A 306 -11.33 -0.36 28.65
C VAL A 306 -11.61 -1.76 28.13
N THR A 307 -11.52 -1.90 26.81
CA THR A 307 -11.56 -3.20 26.11
C THR A 307 -10.36 -3.32 25.19
N MET A 308 -10.03 -4.54 24.77
CA MET A 308 -9.05 -4.77 23.73
C MET A 308 -9.54 -4.13 22.42
N LEU A 309 -8.63 -3.54 21.64
CA LEU A 309 -8.94 -3.01 20.31
C LEU A 309 -9.37 -4.16 19.39
N GLN A 310 -10.65 -4.19 19.01
CA GLN A 310 -11.28 -5.35 18.38
C GLN A 310 -10.63 -5.76 17.05
N SER A 311 -10.23 -4.79 16.22
CA SER A 311 -9.61 -5.05 14.91
C SER A 311 -8.13 -5.41 14.97
N MET A 312 -7.44 -5.12 16.09
CA MET A 312 -6.01 -5.41 16.24
C MET A 312 -5.62 -5.39 17.73
N PRO A 313 -5.97 -6.43 18.49
CA PRO A 313 -5.69 -6.47 19.93
C PRO A 313 -4.19 -6.45 20.24
N PHE A 314 -3.36 -6.91 19.29
CA PHE A 314 -1.91 -6.93 19.40
C PHE A 314 -1.23 -6.51 18.09
N GLY A 315 -0.22 -5.65 18.20
CA GLY A 315 0.68 -5.30 17.09
C GLY A 315 1.76 -6.38 16.84
N PRO A 316 2.44 -6.33 15.68
CA PRO A 316 3.49 -7.28 15.31
C PRO A 316 4.69 -7.30 16.26
N ASP A 317 4.95 -6.21 16.98
CA ASP A 317 5.98 -6.11 18.00
C ASP A 317 5.54 -6.62 19.40
N GLY A 318 4.30 -7.11 19.49
CA GLY A 318 3.67 -7.63 20.70
C GLY A 318 3.26 -6.55 21.69
N ILE A 319 3.03 -5.33 21.21
CA ILE A 319 2.28 -4.30 21.95
C ILE A 319 0.81 -4.68 21.95
N ALA A 320 0.17 -4.65 23.14
CA ALA A 320 -1.26 -4.79 23.27
C ALA A 320 -1.95 -3.44 23.11
N TYR A 321 -3.06 -3.40 22.37
CA TYR A 321 -3.85 -2.18 22.18
C TYR A 321 -5.17 -2.32 22.90
N MET A 322 -5.44 -1.38 23.81
CA MET A 322 -6.73 -1.22 24.45
C MET A 322 -7.39 0.06 23.97
N GLN A 323 -8.70 0.10 23.98
CA GLN A 323 -9.50 1.28 23.67
C GLN A 323 -10.34 1.65 24.89
N SER A 324 -10.56 2.96 25.08
CA SER A 324 -11.55 3.39 26.06
C SER A 324 -12.89 2.80 25.70
N ASP A 325 -13.51 2.11 26.65
CA ASP A 325 -14.82 1.54 26.47
C ASP A 325 -15.86 2.59 26.87
N ASN A 326 -16.48 3.21 25.86
CA ASN A 326 -17.61 4.08 26.10
C ASN A 326 -18.87 3.35 25.66
N LEU A 327 -19.31 2.42 26.50
CA LEU A 327 -20.51 1.61 26.31
C LEU A 327 -21.72 2.52 26.06
N TYR A 328 -22.04 2.71 24.77
CA TYR A 328 -23.35 3.07 24.22
C TYR A 328 -24.05 4.32 24.78
N VAL A 329 -23.45 5.48 24.59
CA VAL A 329 -24.23 6.70 24.30
C VAL A 329 -24.18 6.93 22.80
N ARG A 330 -25.11 6.36 22.03
CA ARG A 330 -25.50 7.06 20.80
C ARG A 330 -26.36 8.25 21.25
N PRO A 331 -26.02 9.50 20.87
CA PRO A 331 -25.06 9.88 19.83
C PRO A 331 -23.78 10.59 20.35
N VAL A 332 -23.29 10.33 21.57
CA VAL A 332 -22.27 11.20 22.19
C VAL A 332 -21.13 10.40 22.85
N LYS A 333 -19.96 10.51 22.21
CA LYS A 333 -18.61 10.02 22.56
C LYS A 333 -18.30 8.59 22.11
N THR A 334 -17.82 8.53 20.88
CA THR A 334 -16.92 7.52 20.35
C THR A 334 -15.66 7.43 21.23
N SER A 335 -15.07 6.24 21.38
CA SER A 335 -13.80 6.07 22.08
C SER A 335 -12.74 6.99 21.47
N THR A 336 -12.16 7.88 22.29
CA THR A 336 -11.14 8.85 21.86
C THR A 336 -9.73 8.44 22.26
N HIS A 337 -9.57 7.42 23.10
CA HIS A 337 -8.27 6.99 23.60
C HIS A 337 -7.99 5.55 23.16
N VAL A 338 -6.80 5.37 22.58
CA VAL A 338 -6.19 4.05 22.44
C VAL A 338 -4.96 4.04 23.33
N TYR A 339 -4.87 2.99 24.14
CA TYR A 339 -3.75 2.72 25.02
C TYR A 339 -2.87 1.65 24.37
N ALA A 340 -1.62 1.99 24.12
CA ALA A 340 -0.61 1.03 23.71
C ALA A 340 0.14 0.54 24.95
N ILE A 341 0.13 -0.76 25.20
CA ILE A 341 0.76 -1.40 26.34
C ILE A 341 1.91 -2.27 25.84
N SER A 342 3.12 -1.90 26.22
CA SER A 342 4.35 -2.63 25.89
C SER A 342 4.48 -3.94 26.67
N LYS A 343 5.37 -4.83 26.22
CA LYS A 343 5.61 -6.16 26.82
C LYS A 343 6.04 -6.11 28.29
N ASP A 344 6.62 -5.01 28.75
CA ASP A 344 7.01 -4.78 30.15
C ASP A 344 5.94 -4.05 30.98
N GLY A 345 4.74 -3.87 30.42
CA GLY A 345 3.60 -3.28 31.13
C GLY A 345 3.61 -1.77 31.20
N LYS A 346 4.45 -1.08 30.42
CA LYS A 346 4.36 0.39 30.29
C LYS A 346 3.28 0.74 29.28
N SER A 347 2.33 1.54 29.72
CA SER A 347 1.25 2.07 28.88
C SER A 347 1.57 3.48 28.39
N THR A 348 1.24 3.75 27.13
CA THR A 348 1.12 5.10 26.59
C THR A 348 -0.31 5.33 26.14
N ASN A 349 -0.86 6.50 26.44
CA ASN A 349 -2.17 6.92 25.93
C ASN A 349 -1.95 7.76 24.67
N ALA A 350 -2.53 7.31 23.57
CA ALA A 350 -2.68 8.09 22.35
C ALA A 350 -4.12 8.54 22.21
N SER A 351 -4.36 9.84 22.41
CA SER A 351 -5.60 10.45 21.93
C SER A 351 -5.67 10.27 20.42
N GLN A 352 -6.74 9.65 19.95
CA GLN A 352 -7.00 9.49 18.54
C GLN A 352 -7.58 10.80 17.98
N ASN A 353 -7.06 11.22 16.83
CA ASN A 353 -7.67 12.32 16.08
C ASN A 353 -9.05 11.92 15.54
N HIS A 354 -9.24 10.62 15.33
CA HIS A 354 -10.41 10.02 14.71
C HIS A 354 -11.16 9.13 15.68
N PRO A 355 -12.50 9.13 15.65
CA PRO A 355 -13.30 8.25 16.48
C PRO A 355 -13.14 6.78 16.05
N ILE A 356 -13.07 5.86 17.01
CA ILE A 356 -12.96 4.41 16.70
C ILE A 356 -14.18 3.88 15.92
N THR A 357 -15.34 4.55 15.98
CA THR A 357 -16.50 4.18 15.16
C THR A 357 -16.25 4.28 13.67
N ASP A 358 -15.24 5.03 13.25
CA ASP A 358 -14.89 5.25 11.85
C ASP A 358 -13.76 4.31 11.40
N LEU A 359 -13.34 3.35 12.25
CA LEU A 359 -12.23 2.43 12.00
C LEU A 359 -12.58 1.37 10.93
N ALA A 360 -12.15 1.59 9.69
CA ALA A 360 -12.32 0.67 8.56
C ALA A 360 -11.44 -0.59 8.65
N GLY A 361 -10.38 -0.55 9.45
CA GLY A 361 -9.50 -1.68 9.74
C GLY A 361 -8.26 -1.26 10.51
N ALA A 362 -7.47 -2.21 11.00
CA ALA A 362 -6.18 -1.95 11.63
C ALA A 362 -5.19 -3.06 11.32
N SER A 363 -3.92 -2.71 11.12
CA SER A 363 -2.84 -3.67 10.90
C SER A 363 -1.48 -3.03 11.14
N ASP A 364 -0.46 -3.82 11.48
CA ASP A 364 0.92 -3.37 11.63
C ASP A 364 1.13 -2.15 12.59
N GLY A 365 0.25 -1.97 13.58
CA GLY A 365 0.32 -0.79 14.47
C GLY A 365 -0.38 0.47 13.93
N ILE A 366 -1.06 0.36 12.79
CA ILE A 366 -1.73 1.45 12.08
C ILE A 366 -3.24 1.19 12.08
N ALA A 367 -4.02 2.21 12.39
CA ALA A 367 -5.47 2.22 12.19
C ALA A 367 -5.83 2.96 10.91
N TYR A 368 -6.84 2.47 10.21
CA TYR A 368 -7.34 3.04 8.97
C TYR A 368 -8.76 3.53 9.20
N TYR A 369 -8.95 4.84 9.21
CA TYR A 369 -10.23 5.50 9.45
C TYR A 369 -10.89 5.94 8.14
N ALA A 370 -12.20 5.78 8.02
CA ALA A 370 -12.99 6.31 6.92
C ALA A 370 -13.61 7.67 7.31
N GLU A 371 -13.21 8.73 6.63
CA GLU A 371 -13.65 10.10 6.86
C GLU A 371 -14.61 10.62 5.80
N LYS A 372 -15.48 11.53 6.24
CA LYS A 372 -16.45 12.26 5.44
C LYS A 372 -15.78 13.48 4.88
N ILE A 373 -15.73 13.54 3.56
CA ILE A 373 -15.47 14.80 2.89
C ILE A 373 -16.78 15.59 2.93
N ALA A 374 -16.78 16.70 3.68
CA ALA A 374 -17.94 17.57 3.79
C ALA A 374 -18.38 18.02 2.40
N MET A 375 -19.61 17.65 2.01
CA MET A 375 -20.22 18.23 0.82
C MET A 375 -20.63 19.67 1.11
N ASP A 376 -20.42 20.56 0.14
CA ASP A 376 -21.05 21.88 0.17
C ASP A 376 -22.53 21.71 0.47
N SER A 377 -23.11 22.62 1.26
CA SER A 377 -24.46 22.58 1.85
C SER A 377 -25.65 22.55 0.86
N HIS A 378 -25.42 22.17 -0.39
CA HIS A 378 -26.42 21.91 -1.41
C HIS A 378 -26.86 20.44 -1.32
N ARG A 379 -28.17 20.20 -1.38
CA ARG A 379 -28.73 18.83 -1.42
C ARG A 379 -28.04 18.03 -2.52
N PRO A 380 -27.39 16.89 -2.21
CA PRO A 380 -26.64 16.15 -3.21
C PRO A 380 -27.58 15.70 -4.32
N GLY A 381 -27.17 15.88 -5.57
CA GLY A 381 -27.87 15.25 -6.69
C GLY A 381 -27.68 13.73 -6.62
N LEU A 382 -28.53 12.98 -7.33
CA LEU A 382 -28.41 11.52 -7.40
C LEU A 382 -26.99 11.07 -7.83
N GLU A 383 -26.35 11.81 -8.73
CA GLU A 383 -25.00 11.51 -9.25
C GLU A 383 -23.86 12.06 -8.37
N SER A 384 -24.17 12.87 -7.37
CA SER A 384 -23.19 13.44 -6.44
C SER A 384 -22.91 12.47 -5.31
N LEU A 385 -22.22 11.37 -5.62
CA LEU A 385 -21.84 10.38 -4.62
C LEU A 385 -20.91 11.00 -3.57
N MET A 386 -21.08 10.59 -2.31
CA MET A 386 -20.23 11.06 -1.23
C MET A 386 -18.83 10.46 -1.38
N GLU A 387 -17.83 11.32 -1.50
CA GLU A 387 -16.43 10.90 -1.53
C GLU A 387 -16.00 10.46 -0.12
N VAL A 388 -15.30 9.33 -0.06
CA VAL A 388 -14.72 8.81 1.20
C VAL A 388 -13.22 9.02 1.17
N ARG A 389 -12.70 9.57 2.26
CA ARG A 389 -11.26 9.65 2.50
C ARG A 389 -10.86 8.57 3.48
N ILE A 390 -9.78 7.86 3.21
CA ILE A 390 -9.16 6.94 4.16
C ILE A 390 -7.96 7.63 4.80
N VAL A 391 -7.89 7.62 6.12
CA VAL A 391 -6.78 8.17 6.89
C VAL A 391 -6.10 7.04 7.64
N ALA A 392 -4.79 6.88 7.42
CA ALA A 392 -3.96 5.98 8.21
C ALA A 392 -3.37 6.74 9.38
N SER A 393 -3.55 6.25 10.61
CA SER A 393 -3.01 6.86 11.83
C SER A 393 -2.25 5.83 12.66
N ASP A 394 -1.13 6.26 13.24
CA ASP A 394 -0.31 5.42 14.13
C ASP A 394 -1.02 5.25 15.49
N LEU A 395 -1.28 4.00 15.88
CA LEU A 395 -2.04 3.70 17.10
C LEU A 395 -1.29 4.03 18.41
N ARG A 396 0.02 4.27 18.37
CA ARG A 396 0.84 4.58 19.56
C ARG A 396 0.93 6.07 19.83
N THR A 397 0.82 6.87 18.78
CA THR A 397 0.97 8.33 18.84
C THR A 397 -0.34 9.06 18.55
N GLY A 398 -1.30 8.40 17.89
CA GLY A 398 -2.53 9.01 17.38
C GLY A 398 -2.30 9.92 16.17
N GLN A 399 -1.07 9.99 15.63
CA GLN A 399 -0.75 10.87 14.52
C GLN A 399 -1.13 10.26 13.17
N ASP A 400 -1.71 11.09 12.32
CA ASP A 400 -2.03 10.72 10.94
C ASP A 400 -0.73 10.62 10.12
N ILE A 401 -0.58 9.50 9.43
CA ILE A 401 0.58 9.15 8.61
C ILE A 401 0.35 9.61 7.17
N TRP A 402 -0.80 9.25 6.61
CA TRP A 402 -1.22 9.62 5.26
C TRP A 402 -2.73 9.57 5.15
N SER A 403 -3.26 10.24 4.13
CA SER A 403 -4.67 10.14 3.75
C SER A 403 -4.84 9.99 2.24
N LEU A 404 -5.90 9.31 1.84
CA LEU A 404 -6.22 9.01 0.45
C LEU A 404 -7.71 9.22 0.21
N GLU A 405 -8.04 10.02 -0.79
CA GLU A 405 -9.41 10.09 -1.31
C GLU A 405 -9.63 8.94 -2.28
N VAL A 406 -10.63 8.09 -2.02
CA VAL A 406 -10.90 6.92 -2.83
C VAL A 406 -11.57 7.37 -4.14
N PRO A 407 -10.94 7.19 -5.31
CA PRO A 407 -11.48 7.73 -6.56
C PRO A 407 -12.67 6.90 -7.03
N ALA A 408 -13.87 7.47 -6.94
CA ALA A 408 -15.10 6.91 -7.50
C ALA A 408 -15.09 6.98 -9.04
N ALA A 409 -14.28 6.13 -9.68
CA ALA A 409 -13.91 6.28 -11.09
C ALA A 409 -14.99 5.84 -12.11
N ARG A 410 -16.10 5.23 -11.68
CA ARG A 410 -17.22 4.83 -12.56
C ARG A 410 -18.56 4.90 -11.85
N LEU A 411 -19.39 5.86 -12.26
CA LEU A 411 -20.78 6.00 -11.81
C LEU A 411 -21.69 5.07 -12.62
N ASN A 412 -22.59 4.39 -11.92
CA ASN A 412 -23.62 3.55 -12.52
C ASN A 412 -24.98 4.05 -12.04
N VAL A 413 -25.86 4.43 -12.96
CA VAL A 413 -27.23 4.83 -12.66
C VAL A 413 -28.17 3.72 -13.11
N VAL A 414 -28.96 3.19 -12.19
CA VAL A 414 -29.91 2.10 -12.42
C VAL A 414 -31.29 2.48 -11.88
N VAL A 415 -32.32 1.88 -12.46
CA VAL A 415 -33.69 1.96 -11.92
C VAL A 415 -33.89 0.73 -11.05
N ALA A 416 -34.28 0.92 -9.80
CA ALA A 416 -34.52 -0.19 -8.89
C ALA A 416 -35.72 -1.02 -9.35
N ASP A 417 -35.57 -2.34 -9.37
CA ASP A 417 -36.63 -3.30 -9.67
C ASP A 417 -36.52 -4.52 -8.74
N GLU A 418 -37.45 -5.47 -8.87
CA GLU A 418 -37.48 -6.69 -8.05
C GLU A 418 -36.22 -7.56 -8.22
N GLN A 419 -35.51 -7.47 -9.35
CA GLN A 419 -34.37 -8.30 -9.68
C GLN A 419 -33.05 -7.73 -9.14
N ASN A 420 -32.94 -6.40 -9.07
CA ASN A 420 -31.69 -5.73 -8.73
C ASN A 420 -31.66 -5.10 -7.32
N VAL A 421 -32.82 -4.90 -6.67
CA VAL A 421 -32.90 -4.21 -5.36
C VAL A 421 -32.03 -4.86 -4.27
N PHE A 422 -31.92 -6.18 -4.27
CA PHE A 422 -31.09 -6.94 -3.30
C PHE A 422 -29.60 -6.92 -3.63
N GLN A 423 -29.22 -6.60 -4.87
CA GLN A 423 -27.82 -6.40 -5.24
C GLN A 423 -27.33 -4.99 -4.89
N ILE A 424 -28.28 -4.06 -4.81
CA ILE A 424 -28.11 -2.62 -4.62
C ILE A 424 -28.04 -2.26 -3.13
N PHE A 425 -29.02 -2.71 -2.34
CA PHE A 425 -29.07 -2.41 -0.92
C PHE A 425 -28.42 -3.51 -0.09
N GLU A 426 -27.78 -3.10 1.00
CA GLU A 426 -27.28 -4.01 2.02
C GLU A 426 -28.47 -4.70 2.69
N TYR A 427 -28.45 -6.03 2.81
CA TYR A 427 -29.33 -6.68 3.77
C TYR A 427 -28.87 -6.24 5.17
N PRO A 428 -29.77 -5.75 6.04
CA PRO A 428 -29.40 -5.27 7.37
C PRO A 428 -28.94 -6.49 8.19
N GLY A 429 -27.64 -6.72 8.18
CA GLY A 429 -27.02 -7.84 8.87
C GLY A 429 -25.81 -8.37 8.11
N TYR A 430 -24.64 -8.16 8.72
CA TYR A 430 -23.55 -9.14 8.68
C TYR A 430 -22.55 -9.07 7.51
N ALA A 431 -22.19 -7.89 6.99
CA ALA A 431 -20.97 -7.73 6.20
C ALA A 431 -19.79 -7.27 7.11
N TYR A 432 -18.79 -8.13 7.30
CA TYR A 432 -17.78 -8.01 8.37
C TYR A 432 -16.63 -7.05 8.15
N ALA A 433 -16.65 -6.31 7.06
CA ALA A 433 -15.58 -5.36 6.80
C ALA A 433 -16.10 -4.04 6.23
N SER A 434 -17.41 -3.83 6.15
CA SER A 434 -17.97 -2.57 5.65
C SER A 434 -18.52 -1.73 6.79
N LEU A 435 -17.87 -0.61 7.05
CA LEU A 435 -18.49 0.44 7.87
C LEU A 435 -19.54 1.17 7.05
N ALA A 436 -20.77 1.15 7.58
CA ALA A 436 -21.85 2.04 7.18
C ALA A 436 -21.46 3.48 7.51
N TYR A 437 -20.90 4.17 6.52
CA TYR A 437 -20.45 5.54 6.71
C TYR A 437 -21.39 6.51 6.00
N ASN A 438 -21.86 7.51 6.74
CA ASN A 438 -22.60 8.68 6.23
C ASN A 438 -24.07 8.42 5.84
N GLU A 439 -24.89 8.04 6.82
CA GLU A 439 -26.34 7.88 6.66
C GLU A 439 -27.03 9.24 6.69
N GLN A 440 -27.70 9.59 5.60
CA GLN A 440 -28.68 10.67 5.62
C GLN A 440 -30.06 10.03 5.83
N TYR A 441 -30.65 10.26 7.01
CA TYR A 441 -32.07 9.99 7.25
C TYR A 441 -32.74 11.31 7.63
N PRO A 442 -33.84 11.70 6.98
CA PRO A 442 -34.68 12.75 7.53
C PRO A 442 -35.25 12.24 8.86
N ASP A 443 -35.23 13.10 9.88
CA ASP A 443 -35.81 12.80 11.19
C ASP A 443 -37.35 12.74 11.05
N LEU A 444 -37.87 11.53 10.73
CA LEU A 444 -39.28 11.29 10.42
C LEU A 444 -40.20 11.69 11.58
N ALA A 445 -39.67 11.72 12.81
CA ALA A 445 -40.38 12.13 14.01
C ALA A 445 -40.73 13.63 14.03
N THR A 446 -39.95 14.48 13.36
CA THR A 446 -40.09 15.95 13.46
C THR A 446 -40.68 16.60 12.22
N ASN A 447 -40.68 15.94 11.05
CA ASN A 447 -41.26 16.53 9.84
C ASN A 447 -41.87 15.49 8.86
N PRO A 448 -43.17 15.16 8.98
CA PRO A 448 -43.86 14.22 8.10
C PRO A 448 -44.09 14.75 6.66
N LYS A 449 -43.57 15.93 6.30
CA LYS A 449 -43.70 16.54 4.97
C LYS A 449 -42.45 16.43 4.10
N VAL A 450 -41.46 15.61 4.46
CA VAL A 450 -40.27 15.41 3.61
C VAL A 450 -40.68 14.67 2.33
N ILE A 451 -40.87 15.47 1.28
CA ILE A 451 -41.14 15.07 -0.10
C ILE A 451 -39.79 14.97 -0.81
N PHE A 452 -39.60 13.85 -1.52
CA PHE A 452 -38.46 13.49 -2.39
C PHE A 452 -37.10 14.14 -2.11
N ASP A 453 -36.22 13.44 -1.40
CA ASP A 453 -34.83 13.85 -1.21
C ASP A 453 -33.87 12.71 -1.59
N VAL A 454 -32.69 13.06 -2.10
CA VAL A 454 -31.64 12.07 -2.42
C VAL A 454 -30.97 11.69 -1.10
N GLN A 455 -30.96 10.40 -0.80
CA GLN A 455 -30.24 9.83 0.34
C GLN A 455 -29.05 9.03 -0.16
N GLY A 456 -28.06 8.78 0.70
CA GLY A 456 -26.89 8.00 0.32
C GLY A 456 -26.20 7.36 1.50
N LYS A 457 -25.36 6.37 1.19
CA LYS A 457 -24.50 5.64 2.14
C LYS A 457 -23.22 5.27 1.41
N SER A 458 -22.10 5.25 2.15
CA SER A 458 -20.84 4.74 1.63
C SER A 458 -20.36 3.60 2.51
N LEU A 459 -19.93 2.52 1.88
CA LEU A 459 -19.38 1.34 2.52
C LEU A 459 -17.92 1.23 2.12
N VAL A 460 -17.03 1.21 3.11
CA VAL A 460 -15.61 0.99 2.87
C VAL A 460 -15.09 -0.12 3.78
N SER A 461 -14.22 -0.93 3.18
CA SER A 461 -13.48 -2.00 3.83
C SER A 461 -11.99 -1.84 3.56
N PHE A 462 -11.18 -2.01 4.61
CA PHE A 462 -9.74 -2.04 4.51
C PHE A 462 -9.21 -3.39 4.95
N ILE A 463 -8.43 -4.05 4.09
CA ILE A 463 -7.76 -5.32 4.43
C ILE A 463 -6.28 -5.23 4.10
N GLN A 464 -5.44 -5.53 5.09
CA GLN A 464 -4.00 -5.53 4.94
C GLN A 464 -3.50 -6.88 4.40
N GLY A 465 -2.88 -6.86 3.22
CA GLY A 465 -2.03 -7.94 2.74
C GLY A 465 -0.58 -7.75 3.18
N ARG A 466 0.30 -8.71 2.85
CA ARG A 466 1.71 -8.72 3.32
C ARG A 466 2.49 -7.43 3.02
N ASN A 467 2.32 -6.87 1.82
CA ASN A 467 3.04 -5.68 1.34
C ASN A 467 2.14 -4.65 0.65
N VAL A 468 0.89 -5.03 0.41
CA VAL A 468 -0.12 -4.25 -0.31
C VAL A 468 -1.35 -4.25 0.58
N SER A 469 -2.01 -3.10 0.67
CA SER A 469 -3.28 -2.96 1.34
C SER A 469 -4.38 -2.84 0.30
N TYR A 470 -5.55 -3.39 0.58
CA TYR A 470 -6.69 -3.31 -0.31
C TYR A 470 -7.83 -2.54 0.32
N VAL A 471 -8.42 -1.66 -0.47
CA VAL A 471 -9.60 -0.89 -0.09
C VAL A 471 -10.72 -1.27 -1.04
N SER A 472 -11.77 -1.88 -0.50
CA SER A 472 -13.03 -2.06 -1.23
C SER A 472 -13.96 -0.90 -0.90
N TYR A 473 -14.60 -0.32 -1.91
CA TYR A 473 -15.53 0.79 -1.73
C TYR A 473 -16.84 0.54 -2.49
N TYR A 474 -17.93 1.01 -1.88
CA TYR A 474 -19.25 1.06 -2.48
C TYR A 474 -19.99 2.29 -1.98
N CYS A 475 -19.98 3.35 -2.79
CA CYS A 475 -20.67 4.60 -2.49
C CYS A 475 -21.95 4.64 -3.31
N TYR A 476 -23.07 5.02 -2.70
CA TYR A 476 -24.32 5.11 -3.43
C TYR A 476 -25.28 6.18 -2.92
N ASN A 477 -26.12 6.64 -3.84
CA ASN A 477 -27.24 7.55 -3.61
C ASN A 477 -28.53 6.99 -4.23
N TYR A 478 -29.69 7.35 -3.67
CA TYR A 478 -31.01 6.90 -4.14
C TYR A 478 -32.11 7.93 -3.89
N GLU A 479 -33.18 7.88 -4.69
CA GLU A 479 -34.36 8.75 -4.55
C GLU A 479 -35.35 8.21 -3.48
N TYR A 480 -35.59 8.98 -2.40
CA TYR A 480 -36.60 8.74 -1.33
C TYR A 480 -37.92 9.51 -1.64
N PRO A 481 -39.12 9.32 -1.01
CA PRO A 481 -39.55 8.30 -0.06
C PRO A 481 -39.91 7.00 -0.74
N ILE A 482 -39.98 5.96 0.08
CA ILE A 482 -40.37 4.68 -0.44
C ILE A 482 -41.48 4.01 0.35
N ALA A 483 -42.51 3.59 -0.37
CA ALA A 483 -43.76 3.07 0.17
C ALA A 483 -43.88 1.58 -0.15
N VAL A 484 -44.18 0.77 0.86
CA VAL A 484 -44.86 -0.51 0.67
C VAL A 484 -46.25 -0.35 1.27
N ALA A 485 -47.27 -0.37 0.41
CA ALA A 485 -48.60 -0.76 0.83
C ALA A 485 -49.01 -1.92 -0.07
N GLU A 486 -48.71 -3.15 0.35
CA GLU A 486 -49.45 -4.31 -0.12
C GLU A 486 -50.62 -4.52 0.83
N SER A 487 -51.85 -4.38 0.31
CA SER A 487 -53.04 -4.93 0.92
C SER A 487 -53.12 -6.40 0.55
N ASP A 488 -53.31 -7.28 1.53
CA ASP A 488 -53.78 -8.63 1.23
C ASP A 488 -55.19 -8.59 0.61
N SER A 489 -55.67 -9.74 0.13
CA SER A 489 -57.00 -9.91 -0.47
C SER A 489 -58.18 -9.57 0.48
N SER A 490 -57.94 -9.15 1.72
CA SER A 490 -58.95 -8.74 2.70
C SER A 490 -58.98 -7.22 2.96
N GLY A 491 -58.08 -6.44 2.35
CA GLY A 491 -58.12 -4.98 2.37
C GLY A 491 -57.77 -4.33 3.73
N ARG A 492 -57.13 -5.06 4.65
CA ARG A 492 -56.59 -4.46 5.89
C ARG A 492 -55.18 -3.94 5.69
N GLN A 493 -54.96 -2.67 6.00
CA GLN A 493 -53.65 -2.05 6.10
C GLN A 493 -53.02 -2.36 7.46
N PHE A 494 -51.79 -2.88 7.47
CA PHE A 494 -50.98 -2.99 8.69
C PHE A 494 -50.07 -1.76 8.79
N THR A 495 -50.25 -0.98 9.84
CA THR A 495 -49.17 -0.17 10.43
C THR A 495 -48.69 -0.94 11.65
N SER A 496 -47.61 -1.71 11.50
CA SER A 496 -46.93 -2.36 12.62
C SER A 496 -46.17 -1.30 13.42
N LEU A 497 -46.80 -0.81 14.49
CA LEU A 497 -46.14 -0.11 15.60
C LEU A 497 -46.46 -0.90 16.88
N SER A 498 -46.02 -2.17 16.97
CA SER A 498 -46.17 -2.92 18.23
C SER A 498 -45.33 -4.20 18.35
N THR A 499 -44.03 -4.19 18.01
CA THR A 499 -43.06 -5.03 18.74
C THR A 499 -41.77 -4.22 18.89
N GLY A 500 -41.27 -4.05 20.11
CA GLY A 500 -40.19 -3.11 20.44
C GLY A 500 -38.78 -3.52 19.98
N TYR A 501 -38.65 -4.17 18.83
CA TYR A 501 -37.38 -4.60 18.22
C TYR A 501 -37.54 -4.76 16.70
N GLU A 502 -37.95 -3.70 16.00
CA GLU A 502 -37.82 -3.59 14.55
C GLU A 502 -37.21 -2.21 14.23
N PRO A 503 -35.98 -2.12 13.68
CA PRO A 503 -35.48 -0.85 13.16
C PRO A 503 -36.31 -0.44 11.93
N PRO A 504 -36.32 0.83 11.53
CA PRO A 504 -37.00 1.31 10.31
C PRO A 504 -36.32 0.84 9.00
N GLU A 505 -35.61 -0.28 9.01
CA GLU A 505 -34.61 -0.66 8.02
C GLU A 505 -35.02 -1.93 7.27
N SER A 506 -35.93 -1.80 6.32
CA SER A 506 -36.04 -2.74 5.21
C SER A 506 -36.43 -1.97 3.97
N HIS A 507 -35.39 -1.67 3.18
CA HIS A 507 -35.30 -0.79 2.03
C HIS A 507 -36.55 -0.80 1.15
N PRO A 508 -37.39 0.23 1.24
CA PRO A 508 -38.50 0.31 0.34
C PRO A 508 -37.88 0.83 -0.99
N ALA A 509 -38.08 0.22 -2.16
CA ALA A 509 -37.75 0.81 -3.48
C ALA A 509 -39.06 0.91 -4.29
N LEU A 510 -39.39 2.03 -4.94
CA LEU A 510 -40.52 2.02 -5.88
C LEU A 510 -40.02 1.32 -7.14
N PHE A 511 -40.33 0.03 -7.27
CA PHE A 511 -39.89 -0.75 -8.42
C PHE A 511 -40.28 -0.07 -9.73
N ASN A 512 -39.31 -0.04 -10.65
CA ASN A 512 -39.40 0.61 -11.96
C ASN A 512 -39.58 2.15 -11.90
N ARG A 513 -39.32 2.80 -10.76
CA ARG A 513 -39.41 4.27 -10.61
C ARG A 513 -38.23 4.89 -9.88
N SER A 514 -37.86 4.35 -8.71
CA SER A 514 -36.76 4.90 -7.91
C SER A 514 -35.44 4.69 -8.64
N ARG A 515 -34.69 5.77 -8.86
CA ARG A 515 -33.34 5.68 -9.41
C ARG A 515 -32.30 5.58 -8.30
N PHE A 516 -31.24 4.88 -8.63
CA PHE A 516 -30.10 4.61 -7.77
C PHE A 516 -28.83 4.92 -8.54
N CYS A 517 -27.88 5.60 -7.91
CA CYS A 517 -26.55 5.81 -8.46
C CYS A 517 -25.52 5.22 -7.51
N TYR A 518 -24.50 4.54 -8.05
CA TYR A 518 -23.40 4.04 -7.25
C TYR A 518 -22.08 4.01 -7.98
N ALA A 519 -21.00 3.96 -7.20
CA ALA A 519 -19.66 3.63 -7.64
C ALA A 519 -19.12 2.53 -6.73
N SER A 520 -18.56 1.49 -7.34
CA SER A 520 -17.89 0.42 -6.62
C SER A 520 -16.51 0.13 -7.19
N GLY A 521 -15.62 -0.39 -6.38
CA GLY A 521 -14.32 -0.84 -6.83
C GLY A 521 -13.45 -1.41 -5.73
N ILE A 522 -12.28 -1.89 -6.14
CA ILE A 522 -11.18 -2.27 -5.25
C ILE A 522 -9.95 -1.48 -5.70
N ALA A 523 -9.29 -0.85 -4.74
CA ALA A 523 -7.98 -0.21 -4.94
C ALA A 523 -6.92 -0.95 -4.14
N ALA A 524 -5.74 -1.13 -4.74
CA ALA A 524 -4.55 -1.60 -4.04
C ALA A 524 -3.61 -0.44 -3.75
N LEU A 525 -3.10 -0.41 -2.53
CA LEU A 525 -2.25 0.65 -1.99
C LEU A 525 -0.90 0.08 -1.57
N ASP A 526 0.15 0.87 -1.73
CA ASP A 526 1.40 0.62 -1.03
C ASP A 526 1.31 1.02 0.46
N ARG A 527 2.35 0.74 1.24
CA ARG A 527 2.39 1.10 2.68
C ARG A 527 2.27 2.62 2.96
N ASN A 528 2.49 3.46 1.95
CA ASN A 528 2.41 4.92 2.06
C ASN A 528 1.05 5.47 1.59
N GLY A 529 0.07 4.61 1.31
CA GLY A 529 -1.24 5.02 0.81
C GLY A 529 -1.25 5.42 -0.67
N THR A 530 -0.19 5.11 -1.43
CA THR A 530 -0.16 5.39 -2.87
C THR A 530 -0.94 4.31 -3.62
N ILE A 531 -1.89 4.72 -4.47
CA ILE A 531 -2.64 3.80 -5.33
C ILE A 531 -1.67 3.12 -6.31
N LEU A 532 -1.52 1.81 -6.19
CA LEU A 532 -0.83 0.93 -7.14
C LEU A 532 -1.73 0.64 -8.34
N TRP A 533 -3.00 0.35 -8.08
CA TRP A 533 -4.04 0.20 -9.09
C TRP A 533 -5.43 0.42 -8.48
N ASN A 534 -6.39 0.82 -9.31
CA ASN A 534 -7.80 0.92 -8.95
C ASN A 534 -8.65 0.21 -10.02
N ARG A 535 -9.51 -0.70 -9.58
CA ARG A 535 -10.39 -1.50 -10.44
C ARG A 535 -11.85 -1.18 -10.12
N PRO A 536 -12.52 -0.36 -10.94
CA PRO A 536 -13.97 -0.16 -10.83
C PRO A 536 -14.73 -1.46 -11.09
N LEU A 537 -15.83 -1.66 -10.36
CA LEU A 537 -16.68 -2.85 -10.43
C LEU A 537 -18.13 -2.46 -10.75
N ASP A 538 -18.83 -3.36 -11.43
CA ASP A 538 -20.25 -3.23 -11.80
C ASP A 538 -21.20 -3.73 -10.68
N SER A 539 -20.66 -4.17 -9.53
CA SER A 539 -21.41 -4.66 -8.38
C SER A 539 -20.60 -4.50 -7.10
N ARG A 540 -21.28 -4.36 -5.96
CA ARG A 540 -20.67 -4.30 -4.63
C ARG A 540 -19.86 -5.56 -4.35
N VAL A 541 -18.70 -5.40 -3.72
CA VAL A 541 -17.93 -6.51 -3.13
C VAL A 541 -18.69 -7.05 -1.91
N ALA A 542 -19.06 -8.32 -1.98
CA ALA A 542 -19.89 -9.00 -0.99
C ALA A 542 -19.05 -9.75 0.06
N GLY A 543 -17.90 -10.29 -0.38
CA GLY A 543 -16.96 -11.01 0.46
C GLY A 543 -15.56 -10.84 -0.11
N ILE A 544 -14.56 -10.88 0.77
CA ILE A 544 -13.16 -10.66 0.42
C ILE A 544 -12.29 -11.49 1.36
N ALA A 545 -11.27 -12.16 0.81
CA ALA A 545 -10.30 -12.95 1.56
C ALA A 545 -8.91 -12.76 0.95
N ILE A 546 -7.84 -12.94 1.74
CA ILE A 546 -6.46 -12.78 1.28
C ILE A 546 -5.65 -14.00 1.70
N GLY A 547 -4.96 -14.63 0.74
CA GLY A 547 -4.02 -15.73 0.96
C GLY A 547 -2.84 -15.65 0.01
N ASN A 548 -1.61 -15.88 0.49
CA ASN A 548 -0.35 -15.84 -0.28
C ASN A 548 -0.25 -14.72 -1.34
N SER A 549 -0.47 -13.47 -0.91
CA SER A 549 -0.40 -12.29 -1.78
C SER A 549 -1.41 -12.32 -2.96
N THR A 550 -2.48 -13.08 -2.81
CA THR A 550 -3.64 -13.12 -3.71
C THR A 550 -4.86 -12.62 -2.93
N ILE A 551 -5.56 -11.67 -3.51
CA ILE A 551 -6.87 -11.20 -3.03
C ILE A 551 -7.96 -11.95 -3.79
N TYR A 552 -8.88 -12.57 -3.05
CA TYR A 552 -10.09 -13.18 -3.54
C TYR A 552 -11.27 -12.28 -3.17
N TYR A 553 -12.17 -12.02 -4.10
CA TYR A 553 -13.39 -11.28 -3.79
C TYR A 553 -14.59 -11.77 -4.58
N GLY A 554 -15.73 -11.86 -3.89
CA GLY A 554 -17.05 -12.11 -4.46
C GLY A 554 -17.83 -10.81 -4.61
N THR A 555 -18.72 -10.73 -5.60
CA THR A 555 -19.65 -9.61 -5.79
C THR A 555 -21.09 -10.04 -5.58
N ASN A 556 -21.97 -9.09 -5.22
CA ASN A 556 -23.42 -9.35 -5.10
C ASN A 556 -24.05 -9.83 -6.41
N GLY A 557 -23.43 -9.54 -7.55
CA GLY A 557 -23.81 -10.07 -8.86
C GLY A 557 -23.43 -11.55 -9.08
N GLY A 558 -22.88 -12.24 -8.08
CA GLY A 558 -22.54 -13.66 -8.13
C GLY A 558 -21.19 -13.98 -8.78
N GLY A 559 -20.38 -12.95 -9.07
CA GLY A 559 -19.04 -13.12 -9.63
C GLY A 559 -17.99 -13.33 -8.54
N LEU A 560 -17.11 -14.33 -8.71
CA LEU A 560 -15.91 -14.51 -7.90
C LEU A 560 -14.68 -14.15 -8.73
N THR A 561 -13.68 -13.51 -8.14
CA THR A 561 -12.43 -13.13 -8.82
C THR A 561 -11.24 -13.26 -7.88
N ALA A 562 -10.10 -13.68 -8.43
CA ALA A 562 -8.80 -13.70 -7.74
C ALA A 562 -7.82 -12.75 -8.45
N ILE A 563 -6.99 -12.02 -7.69
CA ILE A 563 -5.92 -11.15 -8.23
C ILE A 563 -4.65 -11.40 -7.42
N SER A 564 -3.55 -11.82 -8.08
CA SER A 564 -2.26 -12.03 -7.41
C SER A 564 -1.32 -10.82 -7.54
N ASP A 565 -0.67 -10.40 -6.45
CA ASP A 565 0.28 -9.27 -6.38
C ASP A 565 1.67 -9.59 -6.97
N ARG A 566 1.75 -9.99 -8.24
CA ARG A 566 3.05 -10.07 -8.93
C ARG A 566 3.67 -8.70 -9.26
N ILE A 567 2.96 -7.62 -8.93
CA ILE A 567 3.31 -6.22 -9.28
C ILE A 567 4.55 -5.73 -8.52
N ALA A 568 4.73 -6.12 -7.25
CA ALA A 568 5.89 -5.69 -6.45
C ALA A 568 7.23 -6.23 -7.00
N LEU A 569 7.25 -7.47 -7.51
CA LEU A 569 8.41 -8.06 -8.18
C LEU A 569 8.80 -7.30 -9.45
N GLY A 570 7.82 -6.84 -10.23
CA GLY A 570 8.06 -6.07 -11.45
C GLY A 570 8.78 -4.74 -11.21
N LEU A 571 8.40 -4.01 -10.15
CA LEU A 571 9.02 -2.72 -9.79
C LEU A 571 10.45 -2.89 -9.25
N THR A 572 10.69 -3.88 -8.38
CA THR A 572 12.04 -4.14 -7.84
C THR A 572 13.01 -4.56 -8.95
N VAL A 573 12.56 -5.40 -9.88
CA VAL A 573 13.39 -5.82 -11.03
C VAL A 573 13.61 -4.66 -11.99
N THR A 574 12.62 -3.79 -12.23
CA THR A 574 12.78 -2.60 -13.09
C THR A 574 13.79 -1.61 -12.51
N ALA A 575 13.76 -1.38 -11.19
CA ALA A 575 14.74 -0.55 -10.50
C ALA A 575 16.15 -1.16 -10.56
N ALA A 576 16.28 -2.48 -10.37
CA ALA A 576 17.54 -3.19 -10.49
C ALA A 576 18.10 -3.13 -11.93
N LEU A 577 17.25 -3.28 -12.94
CA LEU A 577 17.60 -3.12 -14.36
C LEU A 577 18.04 -1.69 -14.66
N TYR A 578 17.33 -0.67 -14.17
CA TYR A 578 17.72 0.73 -14.33
C TYR A 578 19.11 1.00 -13.72
N LEU A 579 19.37 0.52 -12.49
CA LEU A 579 20.67 0.66 -11.84
C LEU A 579 21.77 -0.10 -12.60
N PHE A 580 21.47 -1.30 -13.10
CA PHE A 580 22.38 -2.10 -13.92
C PHE A 580 22.73 -1.39 -15.23
N PHE A 581 21.73 -0.93 -15.99
CA PHE A 581 21.95 -0.17 -17.23
C PHE A 581 22.70 1.12 -16.96
N ARG A 582 22.36 1.86 -15.90
CA ARG A 582 23.08 3.08 -15.51
C ARG A 582 24.55 2.80 -15.20
N PHE A 583 24.85 1.73 -14.47
CA PHE A 583 26.22 1.34 -14.14
C PHE A 583 27.03 0.94 -15.39
N PHE A 584 26.44 0.14 -16.29
CA PHE A 584 27.12 -0.34 -17.50
C PHE A 584 27.21 0.72 -18.62
N LEU A 585 26.21 1.59 -18.81
CA LEU A 585 26.27 2.71 -19.76
C LEU A 585 27.33 3.73 -19.34
N VAL A 586 27.36 4.11 -18.06
CA VAL A 586 28.40 5.01 -17.53
C VAL A 586 29.79 4.37 -17.71
N GLY A 587 29.93 3.08 -17.41
CA GLY A 587 31.18 2.35 -17.64
C GLY A 587 31.58 2.24 -19.11
N ALA A 588 30.63 2.04 -20.03
CA ALA A 588 30.88 1.97 -21.47
C ALA A 588 31.28 3.34 -22.05
N VAL A 589 30.62 4.42 -21.63
CA VAL A 589 30.93 5.79 -22.02
C VAL A 589 32.32 6.21 -21.50
N PHE A 590 32.65 5.90 -20.24
CA PHE A 590 33.98 6.14 -19.70
C PHE A 590 35.07 5.36 -20.45
N ARG A 591 34.83 4.08 -20.80
CA ARG A 591 35.80 3.26 -21.55
C ARG A 591 35.96 3.71 -23.01
N ALA A 592 34.89 4.16 -23.66
CA ALA A 592 34.94 4.75 -25.00
C ALA A 592 35.75 6.06 -25.00
N ARG A 593 35.55 6.91 -23.99
CA ARG A 593 36.31 8.14 -23.78
C ARG A 593 37.80 7.87 -23.51
N ASN A 594 38.11 6.82 -22.73
CA ASN A 594 39.51 6.43 -22.45
C ASN A 594 40.24 5.87 -23.69
N ARG A 595 39.54 5.13 -24.57
CA ARG A 595 40.11 4.67 -25.86
C ARG A 595 40.43 5.83 -26.82
N LEU A 596 39.65 6.91 -26.77
CA LEU A 596 39.89 8.11 -27.57
C LEU A 596 41.14 8.89 -27.10
N ASP A 597 41.51 8.81 -25.82
CA ASP A 597 42.64 9.57 -25.28
C ASP A 597 44.02 8.91 -25.49
N ASN A 598 44.07 7.62 -25.86
CA ASN A 598 45.31 6.84 -26.02
C ASN A 598 45.88 6.80 -27.46
N ASN A 599 45.63 7.81 -28.29
CA ASN A 599 46.22 7.89 -29.63
C ASN A 599 47.47 8.79 -29.63
N GLU A 600 48.66 8.22 -29.86
CA GLU A 600 49.94 8.92 -29.81
C GLU A 600 50.03 10.11 -30.78
N ASN A 601 49.51 9.96 -32.00
CA ASN A 601 49.45 11.05 -33.00
C ASN A 601 48.57 12.20 -32.50
N ARG A 602 47.41 11.90 -31.90
CA ARG A 602 46.51 12.90 -31.33
C ARG A 602 47.14 13.64 -30.15
N GLN A 603 47.87 12.92 -29.28
CA GLN A 603 48.59 13.54 -28.18
C GLN A 603 49.74 14.42 -28.67
N SER A 604 50.41 14.04 -29.77
CA SER A 604 51.46 14.84 -30.40
C SER A 604 50.90 16.11 -31.03
N VAL A 605 49.74 16.03 -31.71
CA VAL A 605 49.00 17.20 -32.21
C VAL A 605 48.59 18.13 -31.07
N LEU A 606 48.05 17.59 -29.97
CA LEU A 606 47.66 18.39 -28.81
C LEU A 606 48.86 19.07 -28.15
N ARG A 607 50.00 18.37 -28.02
CA ARG A 607 51.25 18.96 -27.51
C ARG A 607 51.73 20.09 -28.40
N LEU A 608 51.82 19.88 -29.72
CA LEU A 608 52.28 20.93 -30.63
C LEU A 608 51.36 22.16 -30.62
N VAL A 609 50.04 21.99 -30.55
CA VAL A 609 49.11 23.13 -30.45
C VAL A 609 49.25 23.90 -29.13
N ARG A 610 49.66 23.22 -28.04
CA ARG A 610 50.01 23.86 -26.76
C ARG A 610 51.34 24.59 -26.82
N ASP A 611 52.35 23.99 -27.44
CA ASP A 611 53.70 24.55 -27.53
C ASP A 611 53.80 25.68 -28.56
N LYS A 612 52.99 25.62 -29.63
CA LYS A 612 52.92 26.63 -30.69
C LYS A 612 51.46 27.06 -30.99
N PRO A 613 50.80 27.80 -30.09
CA PRO A 613 49.44 28.30 -30.32
C PRO A 613 49.35 29.18 -31.58
N GLY A 614 48.24 29.10 -32.30
CA GLY A 614 48.02 29.84 -33.54
C GLY A 614 48.64 29.20 -34.79
N SER A 615 49.14 27.97 -34.70
CA SER A 615 49.65 27.19 -35.85
C SER A 615 48.52 26.83 -36.81
N THR A 616 48.81 26.83 -38.11
CA THR A 616 47.86 26.35 -39.13
C THR A 616 47.91 24.83 -39.25
N MET A 617 46.91 24.23 -39.91
CA MET A 617 46.94 22.78 -40.21
C MET A 617 48.21 22.39 -41.00
N TYR A 618 48.71 23.27 -41.87
CA TYR A 618 49.93 23.02 -42.64
C TYR A 618 51.20 23.11 -41.77
N ASP A 619 51.25 24.04 -40.82
CA ASP A 619 52.36 24.12 -39.86
C ASP A 619 52.42 22.87 -38.99
N VAL A 620 51.26 22.42 -38.48
CA VAL A 620 51.17 21.21 -37.67
C VAL A 620 51.52 19.96 -38.48
N ALA A 621 51.08 19.88 -39.74
CA ALA A 621 51.40 18.78 -40.64
C ALA A 621 52.91 18.69 -40.93
N ARG A 622 53.54 19.84 -41.20
CA ARG A 622 54.99 19.93 -41.44
C ARG A 622 55.78 19.54 -40.19
N ASP A 623 55.46 20.14 -39.05
CA ASP A 623 56.23 19.99 -37.82
C ASP A 623 56.09 18.57 -37.22
N LEU A 624 54.98 17.87 -37.46
CA LEU A 624 54.78 16.47 -37.04
C LEU A 624 55.02 15.45 -38.16
N ASN A 625 55.44 15.89 -39.35
CA ASN A 625 55.55 15.05 -40.56
C ASN A 625 54.31 14.16 -40.79
N MET A 626 53.11 14.75 -40.66
CA MET A 626 51.83 14.04 -40.64
C MET A 626 51.00 14.35 -41.90
N ASN A 627 50.36 13.32 -42.47
CA ASN A 627 49.44 13.49 -43.59
C ASN A 627 48.26 14.42 -43.21
N LEU A 628 47.93 15.38 -44.07
CA LEU A 628 46.84 16.35 -43.89
C LEU A 628 45.48 15.70 -43.58
N GLY A 629 45.14 14.57 -44.22
CA GLY A 629 43.90 13.84 -43.96
C GLY A 629 43.85 13.25 -42.54
N THR A 630 44.95 12.64 -42.11
CA THR A 630 45.12 12.09 -40.75
C THR A 630 45.10 13.20 -39.70
N LEU A 631 45.81 14.30 -39.95
CA LEU A 631 45.82 15.46 -39.08
C LEU A 631 44.43 16.11 -38.97
N ARG A 632 43.70 16.25 -40.07
CA ARG A 632 42.34 16.78 -40.08
C ARG A 632 41.41 15.96 -39.18
N TYR A 633 41.52 14.63 -39.20
CA TYR A 633 40.78 13.78 -38.28
C TYR A 633 41.17 14.04 -36.81
N HIS A 634 42.46 14.14 -36.50
CA HIS A 634 42.91 14.39 -35.14
C HIS A 634 42.49 15.78 -34.62
N LEU A 635 42.62 16.83 -35.43
CA LEU A 635 42.15 18.17 -35.09
C LEU A 635 40.64 18.23 -34.92
N LEU A 636 39.86 17.58 -35.80
CA LEU A 636 38.42 17.47 -35.66
C LEU A 636 38.04 16.85 -34.31
N VAL A 637 38.65 15.72 -33.96
CA VAL A 637 38.35 15.05 -32.69
C VAL A 637 38.79 15.89 -31.49
N LEU A 638 39.92 16.59 -31.56
CA LEU A 638 40.38 17.49 -30.49
C LEU A 638 39.47 18.72 -30.33
N CYS A 639 38.94 19.27 -31.43
CA CYS A 639 37.98 20.37 -31.41
C CYS A 639 36.62 19.94 -30.82
N ILE A 640 36.09 18.78 -31.22
CA ILE A 640 34.85 18.21 -30.67
C ILE A 640 34.97 17.97 -29.15
N ASN A 641 36.15 17.54 -28.68
CA ASN A 641 36.40 17.31 -27.26
C ASN A 641 36.86 18.57 -26.50
N HIS A 642 36.76 19.76 -27.10
CA HIS A 642 37.18 21.04 -26.53
C HIS A 642 38.63 21.08 -26.00
N LYS A 643 39.51 20.20 -26.52
CA LYS A 643 40.94 20.20 -26.18
C LYS A 643 41.75 21.16 -27.06
N VAL A 644 41.23 21.51 -28.24
CA VAL A 644 41.75 22.51 -29.19
C VAL A 644 40.59 23.39 -29.64
N ARG A 645 40.86 24.68 -29.92
CA ARG A 645 39.91 25.65 -30.49
C ARG A 645 40.44 26.12 -31.84
N GLU A 646 39.55 26.30 -32.81
CA GLU A 646 39.87 26.93 -34.09
C GLU A 646 39.52 28.43 -34.07
N HIS A 647 40.35 29.24 -34.72
CA HIS A 647 40.10 30.66 -34.97
C HIS A 647 40.40 30.98 -36.43
N ARG A 648 39.51 31.74 -37.08
CA ARG A 648 39.62 32.09 -38.50
C ARG A 648 40.37 33.41 -38.65
N ASP A 649 41.54 33.37 -39.27
CA ASP A 649 42.39 34.51 -39.60
C ASP A 649 42.39 34.71 -41.13
N GLY A 650 41.36 35.39 -41.64
CA GLY A 650 41.16 35.58 -43.08
C GLY A 650 41.01 34.25 -43.82
N LYS A 651 41.99 33.94 -44.69
CA LYS A 651 42.02 32.67 -45.46
C LYS A 651 42.63 31.49 -44.69
N TYR A 652 43.15 31.72 -43.48
CA TYR A 652 43.79 30.70 -42.66
C TYR A 652 42.91 30.30 -41.48
N VAL A 653 42.97 29.03 -41.10
CA VAL A 653 42.42 28.51 -39.84
C VAL A 653 43.60 28.21 -38.92
N ARG A 654 43.57 28.77 -37.72
CA ARG A 654 44.61 28.64 -36.70
C ARG A 654 44.08 27.89 -35.50
N TYR A 655 44.93 27.05 -34.91
CA TYR A 655 44.57 26.19 -33.79
C TYR A 655 45.21 26.67 -32.50
N PHE A 656 44.41 26.68 -31.43
CA PHE A 656 44.80 27.13 -30.10
C PHE A 656 44.40 26.07 -29.05
N PRO A 657 45.05 26.03 -27.88
CA PRO A 657 44.61 25.18 -26.77
C PRO A 657 43.15 25.45 -26.39
N GLY A 658 42.40 24.40 -26.08
CA GLY A 658 40.99 24.51 -25.72
C GLY A 658 40.73 24.99 -24.28
N THR A 659 41.77 25.23 -23.49
CA THR A 659 41.67 25.83 -22.15
C THR A 659 41.23 27.30 -22.27
N GLN A 660 40.52 27.85 -21.27
CA GLN A 660 40.09 29.26 -21.24
C GLN A 660 41.26 30.25 -21.01
N THR A 661 42.46 29.92 -21.46
CA THR A 661 43.68 30.69 -21.23
C THR A 661 43.77 31.93 -22.12
N PHE A 662 43.03 31.98 -23.24
CA PHE A 662 43.05 33.10 -24.20
C PHE A 662 41.64 33.64 -24.46
N THR A 663 41.51 34.96 -24.35
CA THR A 663 40.33 35.74 -24.73
C THR A 663 40.19 35.82 -26.27
N PRO A 664 38.98 36.02 -26.82
CA PRO A 664 38.79 36.22 -28.26
C PRO A 664 39.70 37.30 -28.86
N GLU A 665 39.95 38.37 -28.10
CA GLU A 665 40.80 39.50 -28.46
C GLU A 665 42.28 39.10 -28.52
N GLU A 666 42.77 38.32 -27.55
CA GLU A 666 44.13 37.77 -27.58
C GLU A 666 44.33 36.80 -28.74
N LEU A 667 43.34 35.97 -29.06
CA LEU A 667 43.40 35.07 -30.21
C LEU A 667 43.52 35.85 -31.53
N GLU A 668 42.83 36.98 -31.64
CA GLU A 668 42.89 37.88 -32.79
C GLU A 668 44.29 38.52 -32.91
N VAL A 669 44.82 39.06 -31.81
CA VAL A 669 46.16 39.65 -31.74
C VAL A 669 47.25 38.62 -32.07
N MET A 670 47.20 37.44 -31.44
CA MET A 670 48.18 36.37 -31.66
C MET A 670 48.14 35.87 -33.11
N SER A 671 46.96 35.77 -33.71
CA SER A 671 46.81 35.37 -35.12
C SER A 671 47.42 36.40 -36.06
N LEU A 672 47.24 37.68 -35.77
CA LEU A 672 47.80 38.79 -36.54
C LEU A 672 49.34 38.83 -36.45
N LEU A 673 49.90 38.66 -35.25
CA LEU A 673 51.34 38.69 -34.99
C LEU A 673 52.10 37.46 -35.53
N ARG A 674 51.40 36.43 -36.02
CA ARG A 674 52.06 35.34 -36.78
C ARG A 674 52.49 35.79 -38.18
N ARG A 675 51.98 36.91 -38.69
CA ARG A 675 52.44 37.49 -39.96
C ARG A 675 53.72 38.28 -39.67
N GLU A 676 54.85 37.72 -40.06
CA GLU A 676 56.17 38.27 -39.71
C GLU A 676 56.35 39.77 -40.01
N PRO A 677 55.89 40.31 -41.17
CA PRO A 677 55.97 41.75 -41.43
C PRO A 677 55.14 42.59 -40.45
N VAL A 678 53.98 42.08 -40.04
CA VAL A 678 53.09 42.74 -39.08
C VAL A 678 53.65 42.64 -37.67
N ARG A 679 54.25 41.49 -37.29
CA ARG A 679 54.93 41.33 -36.00
C ARG A 679 56.02 42.36 -35.82
N ARG A 680 56.95 42.46 -36.78
CA ARG A 680 58.05 43.42 -36.71
C ARG A 680 57.54 44.87 -36.67
N LEU A 681 56.51 45.16 -37.45
CA LEU A 681 55.88 46.49 -37.46
C LEU A 681 55.24 46.84 -36.12
N MET A 682 54.50 45.91 -35.49
CA MET A 682 53.93 46.11 -34.16
C MET A 682 55.01 46.22 -33.08
N SER A 683 56.12 45.47 -33.17
CA SER A 683 57.27 45.64 -32.27
C SER A 683 57.88 47.03 -32.36
N VAL A 684 58.09 47.57 -33.57
CA VAL A 684 58.58 48.93 -33.77
C VAL A 684 57.63 49.98 -33.18
N LEU A 685 56.32 49.77 -33.29
CA LEU A 685 55.31 50.66 -32.69
C LEU A 685 55.27 50.59 -31.16
N CYS A 686 55.50 49.42 -30.55
CA CYS A 686 55.65 49.28 -29.10
C CYS A 686 56.89 50.02 -28.59
N GLU A 687 58.03 49.89 -29.28
CA GLU A 687 59.28 50.55 -28.89
C GLU A 687 59.24 52.07 -29.10
N LYS A 688 58.58 52.53 -30.17
CA LYS A 688 58.53 53.95 -30.56
C LYS A 688 57.11 54.38 -30.96
N PRO A 689 56.23 54.65 -29.98
CA PRO A 689 54.91 55.21 -30.26
C PRO A 689 55.00 56.55 -30.99
N GLY A 690 54.16 56.78 -31.99
CA GLY A 690 54.13 58.04 -32.75
C GLY A 690 55.15 58.14 -33.87
N ILE A 691 55.67 57.02 -34.36
CA ILE A 691 56.62 56.93 -35.48
C ILE A 691 55.92 57.07 -36.84
N SER A 692 56.57 57.70 -37.82
CA SER A 692 56.01 57.94 -39.16
C SER A 692 56.27 56.79 -40.14
N ASN A 693 55.50 56.71 -41.24
CA ASN A 693 55.68 55.68 -42.28
C ASN A 693 57.13 55.60 -42.82
N ALA A 694 57.78 56.75 -43.05
CA ALA A 694 59.16 56.83 -43.54
C ALA A 694 60.20 56.31 -42.52
N GLU A 695 59.89 56.40 -41.23
CA GLU A 695 60.75 55.89 -40.16
C GLU A 695 60.54 54.40 -39.94
N ILE A 696 59.30 53.91 -40.00
CA ILE A 696 58.99 52.48 -39.94
C ILE A 696 59.57 51.74 -41.16
N ALA A 697 59.43 52.32 -42.35
CA ALA A 697 59.99 51.78 -43.58
C ALA A 697 61.52 51.58 -43.47
N ARG A 698 62.22 52.59 -42.92
CA ARG A 698 63.66 52.50 -42.64
C ARG A 698 63.99 51.46 -41.58
N ALA A 699 63.22 51.38 -40.49
CA ALA A 699 63.46 50.41 -39.42
C ALA A 699 63.26 48.96 -39.88
N LEU A 700 62.31 48.71 -40.78
CA LEU A 700 61.95 47.37 -41.25
C LEU A 700 62.59 46.97 -42.59
N GLY A 701 63.24 47.90 -43.28
CA GLY A 701 63.81 47.66 -44.61
C GLY A 701 62.77 47.38 -45.70
N ILE A 702 61.56 47.93 -45.57
CA ILE A 702 60.44 47.76 -46.52
C ILE A 702 60.01 49.11 -47.12
N SER A 703 59.28 49.09 -48.23
CA SER A 703 58.82 50.34 -48.86
C SER A 703 57.76 51.07 -48.01
N GLU A 704 57.75 52.40 -48.07
CA GLU A 704 56.70 53.21 -47.41
C GLU A 704 55.28 52.84 -47.88
N SER A 705 55.14 52.39 -49.12
CA SER A 705 53.87 51.87 -49.66
C SER A 705 53.42 50.60 -48.94
N ALA A 706 54.35 49.67 -48.64
CA ALA A 706 54.05 48.47 -47.86
C ALA A 706 53.65 48.81 -46.42
N VAL A 707 54.36 49.74 -45.76
CA VAL A 707 53.99 50.23 -44.42
C VAL A 707 52.59 50.86 -44.44
N SER A 708 52.29 51.71 -45.42
CA SER A 708 50.98 52.35 -45.58
C SER A 708 49.85 51.33 -45.77
N SER A 709 50.10 50.26 -46.53
CA SER A 709 49.15 49.16 -46.68
C SER A 709 48.93 48.40 -45.37
N TYR A 710 49.99 48.08 -44.62
CA TYR A 710 49.88 47.41 -43.33
C TYR A 710 49.16 48.28 -42.29
N MET A 711 49.50 49.57 -42.19
CA MET A 711 48.83 50.49 -41.28
C MET A 711 47.36 50.67 -41.60
N ARG A 712 46.99 50.66 -42.90
CA ARG A 712 45.57 50.70 -43.30
C ARG A 712 44.81 49.47 -42.82
N ASP A 713 45.38 48.27 -42.98
CA ASP A 713 44.77 47.02 -42.49
C ASP A 713 44.69 46.99 -40.96
N LEU A 714 45.74 47.45 -40.28
CA LEU A 714 45.80 47.53 -38.82
C LEU A 714 44.82 48.54 -38.23
N SER A 715 44.69 49.72 -38.84
CA SER A 715 43.69 50.72 -38.45
C SER A 715 42.26 50.24 -38.73
N ALA A 716 42.02 49.58 -39.87
CA ALA A 716 40.71 49.02 -40.20
C ALA A 716 40.27 47.95 -39.21
N LYS A 717 41.20 47.19 -38.65
CA LYS A 717 40.97 46.18 -37.60
C LYS A 717 41.03 46.74 -36.17
N GLY A 718 41.22 48.05 -36.01
CA GLY A 718 41.22 48.72 -34.71
C GLY A 718 42.45 48.46 -33.83
N PHE A 719 43.59 48.06 -34.41
CA PHE A 719 44.83 47.85 -33.65
C PHE A 719 45.64 49.14 -33.43
N VAL A 720 45.60 50.07 -34.39
CA VAL A 720 46.41 51.30 -34.37
C VAL A 720 45.58 52.53 -34.71
N ASP A 721 45.82 53.61 -33.98
CA ASP A 721 45.29 54.94 -34.26
C ASP A 721 46.26 55.74 -35.12
N ARG A 722 45.67 56.57 -35.97
CA ARG A 722 46.36 57.47 -36.89
C ARG A 722 46.32 58.87 -36.33
N GLU A 723 47.47 59.46 -36.09
CA GLU A 723 47.61 60.85 -35.64
C GLU A 723 48.27 61.70 -36.73
N MET A 724 47.91 62.99 -36.76
CA MET A 724 48.56 63.96 -37.63
C MET A 724 49.38 64.91 -36.77
N THR A 725 50.69 64.95 -37.01
CA THR A 725 51.56 65.93 -36.35
C THR A 725 51.24 67.35 -36.84
N PRO A 726 51.58 68.39 -36.06
CA PRO A 726 51.47 69.79 -36.49
C PRO A 726 52.22 70.11 -37.80
N SER A 727 53.20 69.27 -38.16
CA SER A 727 53.98 69.35 -39.40
C SER A 727 53.32 68.68 -40.62
N GLY A 728 52.10 68.14 -40.47
CA GLY A 728 51.36 67.46 -41.55
C GLY A 728 51.79 66.01 -41.82
N ARG A 729 52.67 65.43 -40.99
CA ARG A 729 53.09 64.02 -41.08
C ARG A 729 52.13 63.13 -40.32
N THR A 730 51.79 61.98 -40.92
CA THR A 730 51.00 60.92 -40.27
C THR A 730 51.89 60.03 -39.41
N THR A 731 51.50 59.85 -38.16
CA THR A 731 52.14 58.99 -37.16
C THR A 731 51.14 57.96 -36.63
N TYR A 732 51.64 56.87 -36.07
CA TYR A 732 50.79 55.77 -35.59
C TYR A 732 51.12 55.40 -34.15
N VAL A 733 50.07 55.07 -33.40
CA VAL A 733 50.16 54.60 -32.02
C VAL A 733 49.26 53.38 -31.87
N ILE A 734 49.68 52.38 -31.10
CA ILE A 734 48.83 51.23 -30.77
C ILE A 734 47.70 51.73 -29.86
N ARG A 735 46.46 51.34 -30.13
CA ARG A 735 45.33 51.72 -29.28
C ARG A 735 45.58 51.31 -27.83
N LYS A 736 45.33 52.22 -26.89
CA LYS A 736 45.59 51.97 -25.45
C LYS A 736 44.93 50.68 -24.94
N GLU A 737 43.72 50.40 -25.40
CA GLU A 737 42.93 49.21 -25.05
C GLU A 737 43.55 47.88 -25.53
N ARG A 738 44.43 47.93 -26.54
CA ARG A 738 45.06 46.75 -27.16
C ARG A 738 46.54 46.61 -26.80
N LEU A 739 47.15 47.64 -26.21
CA LEU A 739 48.60 47.69 -25.96
C LEU A 739 49.09 46.51 -25.11
N GLN A 740 48.44 46.27 -23.96
CA GLN A 740 48.81 45.18 -23.05
C GLN A 740 48.68 43.79 -23.72
N GLN A 741 47.66 43.60 -24.56
CA GLN A 741 47.45 42.34 -25.30
C GLN A 741 48.51 42.14 -26.38
N VAL A 742 48.92 43.21 -27.07
CA VAL A 742 49.98 43.18 -28.08
C VAL A 742 51.33 42.88 -27.45
N GLU A 743 51.67 43.54 -26.34
CA GLU A 743 52.92 43.30 -25.59
C GLU A 743 52.99 41.84 -25.11
N HIS A 744 51.93 41.36 -24.44
CA HIS A 744 51.85 39.99 -23.97
C HIS A 744 51.94 38.95 -25.12
N SER A 745 51.30 39.23 -26.25
CA SER A 745 51.33 38.34 -27.42
C SER A 745 52.68 38.35 -28.16
N LEU A 746 53.43 39.46 -28.10
CA LEU A 746 54.78 39.53 -28.63
C LEU A 746 55.75 38.65 -27.83
N GLU A 747 55.58 38.57 -26.51
CA GLU A 747 56.35 37.71 -25.60
C GLU A 747 56.05 36.21 -25.81
N ILE A 748 54.78 35.83 -25.99
CA ILE A 748 54.37 34.42 -26.18
C ILE A 748 54.71 33.90 -27.59
N GLY A 749 54.73 34.78 -28.59
CA GLY A 749 54.89 34.41 -30.01
C GLY A 749 56.34 34.31 -30.52
N GLY A 750 57.34 34.27 -29.62
CA GLY A 750 58.76 34.11 -29.93
C GLY A 750 59.13 32.76 -30.53
#